data_AF-H2KQE9-F1
#
_entry.id   AF-H2KQE9-F1
#
_cell.length_a   1.000
_cell.length_b   1.000
_cell.length_c   1.000
_cell.angle_alpha   90.00
_cell.angle_beta   90.00
_cell.angle_gamma   90.00
#
_symmetry.space_group_name_H-M   'P 1'
#
loop_
_entity.id
_entity.type
_entity.pdbx_description
1 polymer ?
#
loop_
_entity_poly.entity_id
_entity_poly.type
_entity_poly.pdbx_seq_one_letter_code
_entity_poly.pdbx_strand_id
1 'polypeptide(L)'
;MLRAQSIVYNRYRKILAEQKYAGYPMLVKTIRTETEDEELFARVAASEDFSVPQSQSDSNDAKNSQRQRESASNAVLLVAATELAYETVATSALNAEELRREGGIQALQEAFTRCSVLLSATSSRPNDACVRVCGHIVSVLAAASQFPSCRQNIQELPQLARHVLRLLYYRNLPQLCCLSASCLAAFCIDYWLCVTCYEHGALYLLLRHVFAYDFTLEEAGVKTTEASNDQVITNRLALLSLWAIGRLLNGYQSSHEVTEESYMLREGPQVHEALSRLLTPHFTRKIADLSTFDPSVAGHQKSGEKSTPDPAVLNDFPLETARGRYIRSLAKLLTTNSVTPYLIWDNRCRAELEVMLDANIQQLIRTGECDLDAPTRFIHSTYAHELLVGEVFVRLYNKQPTYQLENPKGFAIDLLRFIAEEVPNLTPKRAVKADFPTEETTHGARETKTNSDSSVSLVDLDDIDWAAEETNMSDLCVTRLSAALEALSNVIHHNSGVEIQCIGHFPLLFSVMGLHGYPELQTRSIEVIQAVSTNNECLNDMAASHLLVSMVMLFPSLPQCHHLLVETFDHLVMCTALLKDLVYCGGLVYLLEILVRSPIRRVREAVVNLLSRCLVDKQVGRRIQALLGQYLPPIFPETLRDSPDSFLHLFDSDHENPELIWNADFRDKLSEALSTQANEFYSAQLQNPQIRWSIPDSFAVSYADVFMKAASERRRNNVQSSEEEELMASLGPVIIAGVYVHLYVASPGWVLRRPELFLDSVMDTWIENISKLPDSALLLRLLTRACCAVLVDRPGLLDALPRKGYLHRIIDLLAQVNDPEGAKAAVLLLHHMSRSKLCIQAMADRDTIGGIMRVINCCIGEELGLVGETLFGIFDSPDCDPLIAQALKHDLIGYVLQLLRNGLPRSVKDPGQTRAYLVRALKAMQRSPTYGNKVTQCLEAHPNWADYRDQGHALFLSNVPQAATAYLTAGPSAGSLHSGYLTAASVIHHEHSFAGPPPLPIPPPPPPPPPPS
;
A
#
# COMPACT_ATOMS: atom_id res chain seq x y z
N MET A 1 -47.92 57.20 33.78
CA MET A 1 -46.56 57.79 33.86
C MET A 1 -45.48 56.76 33.51
N LEU A 2 -45.42 55.59 34.19
CA LEU A 2 -44.41 54.55 33.92
C LEU A 2 -44.32 54.15 32.44
N ARG A 3 -45.45 53.83 31.77
CA ARG A 3 -45.45 53.53 30.32
C ARG A 3 -44.87 54.64 29.43
N ALA A 4 -45.10 55.91 29.79
CA ALA A 4 -44.53 57.02 29.03
C ALA A 4 -43.00 57.05 29.17
N GLN A 5 -42.48 56.75 30.37
CA GLN A 5 -41.04 56.59 30.59
C GLN A 5 -40.50 55.39 29.81
N SER A 6 -41.22 54.26 29.76
CA SER A 6 -40.80 53.07 28.98
C SER A 6 -40.65 53.41 27.50
N ILE A 7 -41.63 54.12 26.92
CA ILE A 7 -41.58 54.58 25.51
C ILE A 7 -40.40 55.51 25.26
N VAL A 8 -40.11 56.43 26.20
CA VAL A 8 -38.97 57.35 26.10
C VAL A 8 -37.65 56.59 26.08
N TYR A 9 -37.47 55.65 27.01
CA TYR A 9 -36.27 54.81 27.07
C TYR A 9 -36.14 53.96 25.81
N ASN A 10 -37.19 53.28 25.37
CA ASN A 10 -37.18 52.46 24.16
C ASN A 10 -36.78 53.27 22.90
N ARG A 11 -37.40 54.44 22.69
CA ARG A 11 -37.17 55.25 21.48
C ARG A 11 -35.82 55.97 21.47
N TYR A 12 -35.30 56.35 22.64
CA TYR A 12 -34.11 57.20 22.76
C TYR A 12 -32.94 56.52 23.50
N ARG A 13 -32.86 55.17 23.48
CA ARG A 13 -31.80 54.39 24.18
C ARG A 13 -30.39 54.96 23.97
N LYS A 14 -30.02 55.28 22.72
CA LYS A 14 -28.68 55.80 22.38
C LYS A 14 -28.32 57.11 23.09
N ILE A 15 -29.30 57.98 23.33
CA ILE A 15 -29.11 59.28 23.99
C ILE A 15 -29.10 59.10 25.50
N LEU A 16 -29.95 58.21 26.01
CA LEU A 16 -30.13 57.97 27.44
C LEU A 16 -29.08 57.02 28.04
N ALA A 17 -28.27 56.37 27.22
CA ALA A 17 -27.24 55.43 27.66
C ALA A 17 -26.20 56.03 28.61
N GLU A 18 -25.93 57.33 28.50
CA GLU A 18 -24.95 58.05 29.33
C GLU A 18 -25.51 58.45 30.72
N GLN A 19 -26.81 58.32 30.94
CA GLN A 19 -27.50 58.82 32.13
C GLN A 19 -28.06 57.68 32.99
N LYS A 20 -28.04 57.87 34.32
CA LYS A 20 -28.65 56.96 35.29
C LYS A 20 -30.14 57.23 35.44
N TYR A 21 -30.95 56.18 35.47
CA TYR A 21 -32.37 56.30 35.80
C TYR A 21 -32.56 56.56 37.30
N ALA A 22 -32.86 57.78 37.68
CA ALA A 22 -33.03 58.18 39.09
C ALA A 22 -34.29 57.60 39.77
N GLY A 23 -35.20 56.97 39.02
CA GLY A 23 -36.49 56.50 39.53
C GLY A 23 -36.47 55.11 40.16
N TYR A 24 -35.32 54.44 40.28
CA TYR A 24 -35.25 53.07 40.80
C TYR A 24 -35.83 52.87 42.21
N PRO A 25 -35.59 53.74 43.21
CA PRO A 25 -36.16 53.53 44.55
C PRO A 25 -37.69 53.45 44.54
N MET A 26 -38.35 54.31 43.76
CA MET A 26 -39.81 54.29 43.59
C MET A 26 -40.26 53.12 42.74
N LEU A 27 -39.51 52.78 41.68
CA LEU A 27 -39.84 51.66 40.80
C LEU A 27 -39.79 50.31 41.53
N VAL A 28 -38.73 50.06 42.30
CA VAL A 28 -38.56 48.84 43.10
C VAL A 28 -39.64 48.76 44.17
N LYS A 29 -39.93 49.88 44.85
CA LYS A 29 -41.04 49.94 45.81
C LYS A 29 -42.38 49.60 45.16
N THR A 30 -42.68 50.16 44.00
CA THR A 30 -43.91 49.84 43.25
C THR A 30 -43.98 48.36 42.90
N ILE A 31 -42.88 47.76 42.40
CA ILE A 31 -42.85 46.33 42.08
C ILE A 31 -43.16 45.49 43.34
N ARG A 32 -42.54 45.80 44.48
CA ARG A 32 -42.81 45.06 45.74
C ARG A 32 -44.25 45.23 46.22
N THR A 33 -44.75 46.46 46.29
CA THR A 33 -46.12 46.73 46.78
C THR A 33 -47.17 46.02 45.92
N GLU A 34 -47.03 46.04 44.59
CA GLU A 34 -47.97 45.34 43.70
C GLU A 34 -47.80 43.81 43.75
N THR A 35 -46.58 43.32 44.07
CA THR A 35 -46.33 41.88 44.22
C THR A 35 -46.94 41.34 45.51
N GLU A 36 -46.92 42.13 46.59
CA GLU A 36 -47.47 41.77 47.91
C GLU A 36 -49.00 41.77 47.94
N ASP A 37 -49.68 42.45 47.00
CA ASP A 37 -51.14 42.52 46.90
C ASP A 37 -51.78 41.14 46.62
N GLU A 38 -52.27 40.47 47.67
CA GLU A 38 -52.91 39.15 47.57
C GLU A 38 -54.26 39.20 46.83
N GLU A 39 -54.99 40.34 46.86
CA GLU A 39 -56.27 40.46 46.17
C GLU A 39 -56.10 40.53 44.65
N LEU A 40 -55.00 41.11 44.18
CA LEU A 40 -54.64 41.19 42.76
C LEU A 40 -54.49 39.79 42.15
N PHE A 41 -53.69 38.92 42.78
CA PHE A 41 -53.40 37.59 42.25
C PHE A 41 -54.55 36.59 42.43
N ALA A 42 -55.31 36.67 43.53
CA ALA A 42 -56.49 35.82 43.74
C ALA A 42 -57.60 36.07 42.71
N ARG A 43 -57.75 37.31 42.22
CA ARG A 43 -58.75 37.68 41.21
C ARG A 43 -58.28 37.41 39.78
N VAL A 44 -56.99 37.59 39.48
CA VAL A 44 -56.38 37.17 38.20
C VAL A 44 -56.50 35.66 38.01
N ALA A 45 -56.37 34.86 39.08
CA ALA A 45 -56.60 33.41 39.03
C ALA A 45 -58.08 33.00 38.82
N ALA A 46 -59.03 33.91 39.08
CA ALA A 46 -60.46 33.63 39.04
C ALA A 46 -61.17 34.13 37.76
N SER A 47 -60.52 34.94 36.91
CA SER A 47 -61.10 35.39 35.64
C SER A 47 -60.79 34.40 34.51
N GLU A 48 -61.83 33.83 33.89
CA GLU A 48 -61.66 32.90 32.75
C GLU A 48 -60.99 33.54 31.53
N ASP A 49 -61.09 34.86 31.40
CA ASP A 49 -60.26 35.67 30.53
C ASP A 49 -59.21 36.39 31.37
N PHE A 50 -57.97 35.89 31.38
CA PHE A 50 -56.78 36.50 32.01
C PHE A 50 -56.36 37.86 31.36
N SER A 51 -57.29 38.48 30.64
CA SER A 51 -57.16 39.76 29.95
C SER A 51 -57.52 40.90 30.90
N VAL A 52 -56.83 42.03 30.78
CA VAL A 52 -57.26 43.29 31.41
C VAL A 52 -58.68 43.61 30.92
N PRO A 53 -59.71 43.68 31.77
CA PRO A 53 -61.07 43.93 31.31
C PRO A 53 -61.14 45.29 30.62
N GLN A 54 -61.52 45.31 29.34
CA GLN A 54 -61.91 46.55 28.68
C GLN A 54 -63.20 47.06 29.31
N SER A 55 -63.24 48.36 29.60
CA SER A 55 -64.39 49.03 30.18
C SER A 55 -65.60 48.95 29.23
N GLN A 56 -66.45 47.95 29.39
CA GLN A 56 -67.82 48.03 28.89
C GLN A 56 -68.71 48.60 29.98
N SER A 57 -69.29 49.75 29.66
CA SER A 57 -70.40 50.36 30.38
C SER A 57 -71.61 49.45 30.27
N ASP A 58 -72.12 48.99 31.42
CA ASP A 58 -73.54 49.10 31.80
C ASP A 58 -73.89 48.03 32.85
N SER A 59 -73.82 48.40 34.13
CA SER A 59 -74.69 47.89 35.20
C SER A 59 -74.45 48.64 36.52
N ASN A 60 -75.55 48.87 37.24
CA ASN A 60 -75.72 49.84 38.34
C ASN A 60 -75.13 49.45 39.71
N ASP A 61 -73.95 48.83 39.78
CA ASP A 61 -73.30 48.48 41.06
C ASP A 61 -72.00 49.24 41.30
N ALA A 62 -72.12 50.48 41.81
CA ALA A 62 -71.02 51.43 42.01
C ALA A 62 -69.84 50.89 42.87
N LYS A 63 -70.09 49.94 43.80
CA LYS A 63 -69.02 49.33 44.62
C LYS A 63 -68.26 48.21 43.88
N ASN A 64 -68.89 47.52 42.95
CA ASN A 64 -68.26 46.43 42.20
C ASN A 64 -67.48 46.98 40.98
N SER A 65 -68.00 48.02 40.34
CA SER A 65 -67.31 48.74 39.25
C SER A 65 -66.06 49.50 39.70
N GLN A 66 -66.04 50.01 40.94
CA GLN A 66 -64.87 50.72 41.48
C GLN A 66 -63.74 49.75 41.88
N ARG A 67 -64.08 48.59 42.49
CA ARG A 67 -63.14 47.51 42.79
C ARG A 67 -62.58 46.84 41.53
N GLN A 68 -63.38 46.67 40.47
CA GLN A 68 -62.90 46.18 39.17
C GLN A 68 -61.96 47.19 38.47
N ARG A 69 -62.20 48.50 38.60
CA ARG A 69 -61.32 49.54 38.04
C ARG A 69 -59.99 49.67 38.78
N GLU A 70 -59.99 49.58 40.11
CA GLU A 70 -58.76 49.56 40.94
C GLU A 70 -57.92 48.30 40.65
N SER A 71 -58.57 47.13 40.52
CA SER A 71 -57.93 45.85 40.17
C SER A 71 -57.26 45.86 38.78
N ALA A 72 -57.96 46.34 37.75
CA ALA A 72 -57.39 46.49 36.41
C ALA A 72 -56.24 47.51 36.37
N SER A 73 -56.29 48.53 37.24
CA SER A 73 -55.23 49.53 37.38
C SER A 73 -53.96 48.95 38.02
N ASN A 74 -54.08 48.11 39.05
CA ASN A 74 -52.95 47.50 39.77
C ASN A 74 -52.20 46.47 38.90
N ALA A 75 -52.91 45.56 38.21
CA ALA A 75 -52.28 44.60 37.29
C ALA A 75 -51.59 45.29 36.09
N VAL A 76 -52.17 46.41 35.61
CA VAL A 76 -51.57 47.27 34.59
C VAL A 76 -50.31 47.98 35.12
N LEU A 77 -50.26 48.29 36.42
CA LEU A 77 -49.14 48.97 37.06
C LEU A 77 -47.92 48.05 37.19
N LEU A 78 -48.09 46.80 37.64
CA LEU A 78 -46.99 45.83 37.73
C LEU A 78 -46.39 45.52 36.35
N VAL A 79 -47.24 45.35 35.33
CA VAL A 79 -46.80 45.18 33.92
C VAL A 79 -46.01 46.40 33.46
N ALA A 80 -46.51 47.62 33.70
CA ALA A 80 -45.82 48.85 33.29
C ALA A 80 -44.50 49.10 34.06
N ALA A 81 -44.43 48.70 35.34
CA ALA A 81 -43.23 48.84 36.16
C ALA A 81 -42.12 47.88 35.70
N THR A 82 -42.45 46.61 35.44
CA THR A 82 -41.49 45.63 34.93
C THR A 82 -41.05 45.93 33.49
N GLU A 83 -41.96 46.43 32.65
CA GLU A 83 -41.64 46.96 31.31
C GLU A 83 -40.63 48.12 31.40
N LEU A 84 -40.83 49.08 32.31
CA LEU A 84 -39.89 50.18 32.52
C LEU A 84 -38.53 49.69 33.05
N ALA A 85 -38.53 48.72 33.96
CA ALA A 85 -37.30 48.11 34.46
C ALA A 85 -36.49 47.49 33.30
N TYR A 86 -37.15 46.80 32.37
CA TYR A 86 -36.51 46.26 31.18
C TYR A 86 -35.91 47.36 30.30
N GLU A 87 -36.71 48.35 29.90
CA GLU A 87 -36.28 49.39 28.96
C GLU A 87 -35.10 50.21 29.53
N THR A 88 -35.07 50.46 30.83
CA THR A 88 -33.99 51.17 31.50
C THR A 88 -32.71 50.33 31.57
N VAL A 89 -32.78 49.06 31.99
CA VAL A 89 -31.62 48.15 32.09
C VAL A 89 -31.04 47.84 30.70
N ALA A 90 -31.89 47.65 29.69
CA ALA A 90 -31.44 47.43 28.31
C ALA A 90 -30.78 48.67 27.67
N THR A 91 -30.86 49.84 28.31
CA THR A 91 -30.29 51.08 27.80
C THR A 91 -28.84 51.31 28.23
N SER A 92 -28.45 50.95 29.47
CA SER A 92 -27.09 51.18 29.95
C SER A 92 -26.65 50.24 31.08
N ALA A 93 -25.34 50.01 31.16
CA ALA A 93 -24.70 49.31 32.26
C ALA A 93 -24.96 49.96 33.62
N LEU A 94 -24.93 51.30 33.64
CA LEU A 94 -25.17 52.09 34.84
C LEU A 94 -26.57 51.81 35.42
N ASN A 95 -27.57 51.65 34.54
CA ASN A 95 -28.94 51.33 34.96
C ASN A 95 -29.06 49.91 35.53
N ALA A 96 -28.36 48.93 34.96
CA ALA A 96 -28.29 47.58 35.51
C ALA A 96 -27.66 47.56 36.92
N GLU A 97 -26.57 48.31 37.11
CA GLU A 97 -25.91 48.42 38.42
C GLU A 97 -26.78 49.11 39.47
N GLU A 98 -27.48 50.20 39.11
CA GLU A 98 -28.36 50.90 40.03
C GLU A 98 -29.59 50.06 40.41
N LEU A 99 -30.20 49.33 39.45
CA LEU A 99 -31.29 48.39 39.77
C LEU A 99 -30.82 47.32 40.78
N ARG A 100 -29.60 46.80 40.62
CA ARG A 100 -29.01 45.85 41.57
C ARG A 100 -28.80 46.48 42.95
N ARG A 101 -28.23 47.68 43.02
CA ARG A 101 -27.95 48.39 44.28
C ARG A 101 -29.22 48.67 45.09
N GLU A 102 -30.31 49.01 44.43
CA GLU A 102 -31.61 49.28 45.05
C GLU A 102 -32.40 48.01 45.42
N GLY A 103 -31.80 46.82 45.29
CA GLY A 103 -32.46 45.55 45.61
C GLY A 103 -33.58 45.18 44.62
N GLY A 104 -33.47 45.66 43.39
CA GLY A 104 -34.46 45.44 42.33
C GLY A 104 -34.47 44.03 41.77
N ILE A 105 -33.33 43.33 41.76
CA ILE A 105 -33.27 41.92 41.30
C ILE A 105 -34.08 41.02 42.24
N GLN A 106 -33.99 41.25 43.56
CA GLN A 106 -34.78 40.55 44.58
C GLN A 106 -36.28 40.83 44.41
N ALA A 107 -36.66 42.10 44.21
CA ALA A 107 -38.05 42.48 43.96
C ALA A 107 -38.62 41.81 42.69
N LEU A 108 -37.81 41.73 41.62
CA LEU A 108 -38.18 41.01 40.40
C LEU A 108 -38.29 39.49 40.63
N GLN A 109 -37.43 38.91 41.47
CA GLN A 109 -37.51 37.50 41.83
C GLN A 109 -38.83 37.17 42.57
N GLU A 110 -39.21 37.98 43.56
CA GLU A 110 -40.48 37.84 44.28
C GLU A 110 -41.69 37.91 43.33
N ALA A 111 -41.69 38.91 42.43
CA ALA A 111 -42.71 39.07 41.40
C ALA A 111 -42.75 37.86 40.45
N PHE A 112 -41.59 37.36 40.04
CA PHE A 112 -41.49 36.23 39.13
C PHE A 112 -42.01 34.94 39.77
N THR A 113 -41.68 34.69 41.04
CA THR A 113 -42.16 33.52 41.77
C THR A 113 -43.69 33.51 41.84
N ARG A 114 -44.33 34.66 42.16
CA ARG A 114 -45.80 34.74 42.19
C ARG A 114 -46.43 34.60 40.80
N CYS A 115 -45.93 35.31 39.80
CA CYS A 115 -46.49 35.26 38.44
C CYS A 115 -46.29 33.90 37.76
N SER A 116 -45.17 33.21 37.98
CA SER A 116 -44.85 31.93 37.33
C SER A 116 -45.76 30.78 37.77
N VAL A 117 -46.28 30.81 39.00
CA VAL A 117 -47.19 29.78 39.53
C VAL A 117 -48.58 29.88 38.91
N LEU A 118 -48.98 31.07 38.45
CA LEU A 118 -50.28 31.31 37.83
C LEU A 118 -50.33 30.97 36.33
N LEU A 119 -49.18 30.66 35.74
CA LEU A 119 -49.10 30.26 34.33
C LEU A 119 -49.61 28.83 34.14
N SER A 120 -50.49 28.66 33.15
CA SER A 120 -51.10 27.40 32.77
C SER A 120 -50.70 27.00 31.35
N ALA A 121 -50.43 25.71 31.17
CA ALA A 121 -50.09 25.12 29.87
C ALA A 121 -51.28 25.07 28.89
N THR A 122 -52.51 25.33 29.36
CA THR A 122 -53.72 25.21 28.54
C THR A 122 -54.53 26.50 28.44
N SER A 123 -54.49 27.37 29.46
CA SER A 123 -55.36 28.56 29.51
C SER A 123 -54.65 29.90 29.32
N SER A 124 -53.34 29.99 29.55
CA SER A 124 -52.61 31.26 29.45
C SER A 124 -52.41 31.71 28.00
N ARG A 125 -52.58 33.01 27.75
CA ARG A 125 -52.44 33.68 26.44
C ARG A 125 -51.30 34.73 26.46
N PRO A 126 -50.71 35.08 25.31
CA PRO A 126 -49.58 36.03 25.24
C PRO A 126 -49.84 37.42 25.86
N ASN A 127 -51.10 37.88 25.87
CA ASN A 127 -51.47 39.20 26.37
C ASN A 127 -51.79 39.24 27.87
N ASP A 128 -51.78 38.09 28.56
CA ASP A 128 -52.09 38.00 29.97
C ASP A 128 -51.06 38.77 30.80
N ALA A 129 -51.52 39.42 31.88
CA ALA A 129 -50.66 40.26 32.70
C ALA A 129 -49.46 39.48 33.27
N CYS A 130 -49.69 38.27 33.78
CA CYS A 130 -48.62 37.42 34.34
C CYS A 130 -47.60 36.98 33.27
N VAL A 131 -48.06 36.69 32.04
CA VAL A 131 -47.18 36.33 30.92
C VAL A 131 -46.27 37.50 30.54
N ARG A 132 -46.85 38.70 30.45
CA ARG A 132 -46.10 39.93 30.16
C ARG A 132 -45.10 40.27 31.26
N VAL A 133 -45.49 40.18 32.53
CA VAL A 133 -44.60 40.41 33.67
C VAL A 133 -43.43 39.43 33.64
N CYS A 134 -43.68 38.13 33.47
CA CYS A 134 -42.62 37.13 33.32
C CYS A 134 -41.70 37.45 32.12
N GLY A 135 -42.25 37.83 30.97
CA GLY A 135 -41.47 38.21 29.79
C GLY A 135 -40.57 39.42 30.02
N HIS A 136 -41.10 40.47 30.67
CA HIS A 136 -40.31 41.65 31.03
C HIS A 136 -39.21 41.31 32.05
N ILE A 137 -39.50 40.52 33.09
CA ILE A 137 -38.52 40.09 34.09
C ILE A 137 -37.38 39.29 33.44
N VAL A 138 -37.71 38.30 32.61
CA VAL A 138 -36.70 37.50 31.89
C VAL A 138 -35.83 38.38 31.00
N SER A 139 -36.44 39.37 30.34
CA SER A 139 -35.70 40.32 29.50
C SER A 139 -34.80 41.25 30.32
N VAL A 140 -35.22 41.66 31.54
CA VAL A 140 -34.37 42.37 32.50
C VAL A 140 -33.19 41.50 32.90
N LEU A 141 -33.43 40.24 33.26
CA LEU A 141 -32.39 39.31 33.69
C LEU A 141 -31.36 39.04 32.59
N ALA A 142 -31.82 38.88 31.33
CA ALA A 142 -30.95 38.71 30.16
C ALA A 142 -30.08 39.95 29.88
N ALA A 143 -30.62 41.15 30.08
CA ALA A 143 -29.88 42.40 29.93
C ALA A 143 -28.92 42.64 31.11
N ALA A 144 -29.35 42.34 32.33
CA ALA A 144 -28.57 42.49 33.54
C ALA A 144 -27.39 41.50 33.59
N SER A 145 -27.56 40.27 33.09
CA SER A 145 -26.51 39.25 33.09
C SER A 145 -25.32 39.58 32.20
N GLN A 146 -25.43 40.58 31.30
CA GLN A 146 -24.28 41.11 30.57
C GLN A 146 -23.23 41.73 31.51
N PHE A 147 -23.60 42.08 32.76
CA PHE A 147 -22.73 42.75 33.72
C PHE A 147 -22.29 41.81 34.87
N PRO A 148 -20.98 41.70 35.17
CA PRO A 148 -20.46 40.75 36.17
C PRO A 148 -21.09 40.89 37.56
N SER A 149 -21.23 42.13 38.02
CA SER A 149 -21.82 42.48 39.33
C SER A 149 -23.28 42.02 39.48
N CYS A 150 -24.05 41.99 38.38
CA CYS A 150 -25.42 41.52 38.37
C CYS A 150 -25.48 39.99 38.31
N ARG A 151 -24.56 39.34 37.59
CA ARG A 151 -24.47 37.86 37.55
C ARG A 151 -24.23 37.25 38.91
N GLN A 152 -23.31 37.82 39.70
CA GLN A 152 -23.08 37.40 41.08
C GLN A 152 -24.36 37.49 41.92
N ASN A 153 -25.14 38.58 41.79
CA ASN A 153 -26.38 38.72 42.53
C ASN A 153 -27.49 37.75 42.06
N ILE A 154 -27.54 37.44 40.75
CA ILE A 154 -28.44 36.42 40.21
C ILE A 154 -28.04 35.02 40.70
N GLN A 155 -26.74 34.74 40.81
CA GLN A 155 -26.20 33.48 41.33
C GLN A 155 -26.60 33.24 42.79
N GLU A 156 -26.63 34.30 43.62
CA GLU A 156 -27.13 34.24 45.01
C GLU A 156 -28.63 33.91 45.10
N LEU A 157 -29.36 33.97 43.98
CA LEU A 157 -30.80 33.73 43.87
C LEU A 157 -31.09 32.60 42.86
N PRO A 158 -30.73 31.33 43.15
CA PRO A 158 -30.85 30.21 42.20
C PRO A 158 -32.29 29.93 41.74
N GLN A 159 -33.28 30.39 42.51
CA GLN A 159 -34.71 30.37 42.16
C GLN A 159 -34.96 31.02 40.78
N LEU A 160 -34.22 32.09 40.44
CA LEU A 160 -34.37 32.81 39.18
C LEU A 160 -34.09 31.91 37.98
N ALA A 161 -32.96 31.20 37.98
CA ALA A 161 -32.62 30.27 36.91
C ALA A 161 -33.67 29.16 36.75
N ARG A 162 -34.16 28.61 37.88
CA ARG A 162 -35.22 27.61 37.89
C ARG A 162 -36.54 28.15 37.33
N HIS A 163 -36.92 29.38 37.67
CA HIS A 163 -38.12 30.02 37.13
C HIS A 163 -37.99 30.33 35.63
N VAL A 164 -36.84 30.80 35.16
CA VAL A 164 -36.58 31.02 33.73
C VAL A 164 -36.73 29.69 32.96
N LEU A 165 -36.11 28.61 33.43
CA LEU A 165 -36.21 27.28 32.82
C LEU A 165 -37.65 26.76 32.78
N ARG A 166 -38.41 26.94 33.85
CA ARG A 166 -39.82 26.53 33.92
C ARG A 166 -40.67 27.17 32.82
N LEU A 167 -40.30 28.35 32.33
CA LEU A 167 -41.04 28.99 31.24
C LEU A 167 -40.98 28.20 29.93
N LEU A 168 -39.91 27.41 29.71
CA LEU A 168 -39.78 26.55 28.52
C LEU A 168 -40.78 25.39 28.48
N TYR A 169 -41.51 25.11 29.57
CA TYR A 169 -42.56 24.09 29.61
C TYR A 169 -43.83 24.51 28.84
N TYR A 170 -44.12 25.81 28.77
CA TYR A 170 -45.38 26.34 28.26
C TYR A 170 -45.38 26.42 26.73
N ARG A 171 -45.61 25.28 26.06
CA ARG A 171 -45.66 25.20 24.57
C ARG A 171 -46.67 26.16 23.93
N ASN A 172 -47.73 26.54 24.64
CA ASN A 172 -48.72 27.54 24.21
C ASN A 172 -48.19 28.98 24.20
N LEU A 173 -47.00 29.25 24.74
CA LEU A 173 -46.41 30.59 24.87
C LEU A 173 -45.03 30.67 24.20
N PRO A 174 -44.92 30.43 22.87
CA PRO A 174 -43.62 30.29 22.19
C PRO A 174 -42.77 31.57 22.24
N GLN A 175 -43.40 32.74 22.29
CA GLN A 175 -42.71 34.03 22.41
C GLN A 175 -42.07 34.22 23.79
N LEU A 176 -42.72 33.74 24.85
CA LEU A 176 -42.15 33.73 26.20
C LEU A 176 -40.98 32.74 26.29
N CYS A 177 -41.12 31.58 25.64
CA CYS A 177 -40.03 30.61 25.52
C CYS A 177 -38.81 31.21 24.80
N CYS A 178 -39.00 32.03 23.76
CA CYS A 178 -37.89 32.70 23.06
C CYS A 178 -37.10 33.62 24.01
N LEU A 179 -37.81 34.43 24.80
CA LEU A 179 -37.19 35.30 25.81
C LEU A 179 -36.44 34.47 26.86
N SER A 180 -37.02 33.35 27.30
CA SER A 180 -36.38 32.42 28.24
C SER A 180 -35.09 31.81 27.66
N ALA A 181 -35.13 31.27 26.44
CA ALA A 181 -33.95 30.72 25.78
C ALA A 181 -32.83 31.75 25.61
N SER A 182 -33.16 32.99 25.23
CA SER A 182 -32.18 34.08 25.14
C SER A 182 -31.61 34.45 26.51
N CYS A 183 -32.43 34.49 27.56
CA CYS A 183 -31.96 34.73 28.93
C CYS A 183 -31.03 33.61 29.42
N LEU A 184 -31.32 32.35 29.11
CA LEU A 184 -30.45 31.22 29.45
C LEU A 184 -29.11 31.30 28.72
N ALA A 185 -29.10 31.67 27.44
CA ALA A 185 -27.86 31.93 26.71
C ALA A 185 -27.03 33.05 27.36
N ALA A 186 -27.70 34.07 27.91
CA ALA A 186 -27.08 35.18 28.65
C ALA A 186 -26.70 34.82 30.10
N PHE A 187 -27.22 33.73 30.67
CA PHE A 187 -26.75 33.18 31.95
C PHE A 187 -25.49 32.36 31.74
N CYS A 188 -25.44 31.55 30.67
CA CYS A 188 -24.31 30.67 30.33
C CYS A 188 -23.05 31.41 29.83
N ILE A 189 -22.97 32.74 30.02
CA ILE A 189 -21.72 33.51 29.91
C ILE A 189 -20.82 33.24 31.13
N ASP A 190 -21.45 32.95 32.28
CA ASP A 190 -20.79 32.77 33.56
C ASP A 190 -20.83 31.31 33.98
N TYR A 191 -19.70 30.82 34.47
CA TYR A 191 -19.51 29.42 34.86
C TYR A 191 -20.58 28.94 35.85
N TRP A 192 -20.86 29.69 36.92
CA TRP A 192 -21.74 29.22 37.99
C TRP A 192 -23.20 29.21 37.58
N LEU A 193 -23.62 30.22 36.83
CA LEU A 193 -24.96 30.25 36.25
C LEU A 193 -25.14 29.15 35.20
N CYS A 194 -24.09 28.84 34.43
CA CYS A 194 -24.06 27.70 33.50
C CYS A 194 -24.27 26.36 34.23
N VAL A 195 -23.54 26.14 35.33
CA VAL A 195 -23.73 24.97 36.21
C VAL A 195 -25.17 24.89 36.73
N THR A 196 -25.68 25.99 37.30
CA THR A 196 -27.05 26.03 37.84
C THR A 196 -28.09 25.73 36.75
N CYS A 197 -27.91 26.26 35.54
CA CYS A 197 -28.81 25.98 34.42
C CYS A 197 -28.77 24.50 34.04
N TYR A 198 -27.59 23.90 33.94
CA TYR A 198 -27.43 22.48 33.61
C TYR A 198 -28.07 21.57 34.67
N GLU A 199 -27.78 21.81 35.96
CA GLU A 199 -28.32 21.04 37.09
C GLU A 199 -29.86 21.09 37.17
N HIS A 200 -30.47 22.15 36.64
CA HIS A 200 -31.93 22.30 36.59
C HIS A 200 -32.55 21.83 35.27
N GLY A 201 -31.81 21.11 34.42
CA GLY A 201 -32.33 20.46 33.22
C GLY A 201 -32.41 21.34 31.98
N ALA A 202 -31.62 22.42 31.89
CA ALA A 202 -31.56 23.28 30.70
C ALA A 202 -31.31 22.49 29.41
N LEU A 203 -30.40 21.51 29.45
CA LEU A 203 -30.05 20.72 28.28
C LEU A 203 -31.27 20.02 27.66
N TYR A 204 -32.06 19.34 28.48
CA TYR A 204 -33.24 18.61 28.00
C TYR A 204 -34.30 19.54 27.43
N LEU A 205 -34.56 20.64 28.13
CA LEU A 205 -35.59 21.60 27.74
C LEU A 205 -35.26 22.31 26.44
N LEU A 206 -34.01 22.73 26.27
CA LEU A 206 -33.56 23.39 25.05
C LEU A 206 -33.54 22.40 23.88
N LEU A 207 -33.03 21.18 24.05
CA LEU A 207 -32.97 20.17 22.99
C LEU A 207 -34.36 19.83 22.42
N ARG A 208 -35.37 19.70 23.30
CA ARG A 208 -36.77 19.47 22.88
C ARG A 208 -37.29 20.55 21.93
N HIS A 209 -36.87 21.80 22.10
CA HIS A 209 -37.27 22.89 21.21
C HIS A 209 -36.45 22.95 19.92
N VAL A 210 -35.20 22.47 19.94
CA VAL A 210 -34.36 22.38 18.73
C VAL A 210 -34.99 21.46 17.69
N PHE A 211 -35.56 20.32 18.10
CA PHE A 211 -36.20 19.38 17.18
C PHE A 211 -37.50 19.87 16.54
N ALA A 212 -38.08 20.96 17.05
CA ALA A 212 -39.23 21.61 16.43
C ALA A 212 -38.86 22.52 15.24
N TYR A 213 -37.57 22.61 14.89
CA TYR A 213 -37.12 23.39 13.73
C TYR A 213 -37.57 22.77 12.40
N ASP A 214 -38.23 23.58 11.58
CA ASP A 214 -38.64 23.20 10.22
C ASP A 214 -37.96 24.11 9.19
N PHE A 215 -36.93 23.58 8.53
CA PHE A 215 -36.18 24.30 7.51
C PHE A 215 -36.98 24.49 6.21
N THR A 216 -38.04 23.70 5.97
CA THR A 216 -38.80 23.76 4.71
C THR A 216 -39.60 25.05 4.57
N LEU A 217 -39.97 25.68 5.68
CA LEU A 217 -40.65 26.97 5.71
C LEU A 217 -39.84 28.07 5.00
N GLU A 218 -38.53 28.09 5.21
CA GLU A 218 -37.63 29.07 4.59
C GLU A 218 -37.32 28.70 3.13
N GLU A 219 -37.12 27.41 2.83
CA GLU A 219 -36.82 26.92 1.47
C GLU A 219 -38.01 26.99 0.52
N ALA A 220 -39.24 27.01 1.03
CA ALA A 220 -40.46 27.20 0.25
C ALA A 220 -40.52 28.58 -0.43
N GLY A 221 -39.66 29.54 -0.05
CA GLY A 221 -39.59 30.87 -0.66
C GLY A 221 -40.81 31.76 -0.40
N VAL A 222 -41.70 31.36 0.51
CA VAL A 222 -42.90 32.12 0.89
C VAL A 222 -42.51 33.18 1.92
N LYS A 223 -42.83 34.45 1.65
CA LYS A 223 -42.67 35.53 2.64
C LYS A 223 -43.67 35.34 3.77
N THR A 224 -43.22 34.80 4.90
CA THR A 224 -44.02 34.61 6.11
C THR A 224 -43.66 35.65 7.16
N THR A 225 -44.65 36.03 7.96
CA THR A 225 -44.53 36.93 9.12
C THR A 225 -45.00 36.21 10.38
N GLU A 226 -44.57 36.66 11.57
CA GLU A 226 -44.97 36.08 12.86
C GLU A 226 -46.51 36.03 13.05
N ALA A 227 -47.25 36.94 12.42
CA ALA A 227 -48.72 36.96 12.48
C ALA A 227 -49.40 35.97 11.52
N SER A 228 -48.67 35.42 10.56
CA SER A 228 -49.22 34.56 9.49
C SER A 228 -48.90 33.08 9.67
N ASN A 229 -47.85 32.73 10.41
CA ASN A 229 -47.44 31.34 10.61
C ASN A 229 -46.68 31.18 11.94
N ASP A 230 -47.27 30.41 12.86
CA ASP A 230 -46.70 30.13 14.19
C ASP A 230 -45.32 29.45 14.11
N GLN A 231 -45.05 28.71 13.03
CA GLN A 231 -43.76 28.04 12.81
C GLN A 231 -42.59 29.03 12.71
N VAL A 232 -42.83 30.30 12.34
CA VAL A 232 -41.79 31.33 12.36
C VAL A 232 -41.23 31.53 13.77
N ILE A 233 -42.11 31.57 14.77
CA ILE A 233 -41.72 31.74 16.19
C ILE A 233 -41.10 30.44 16.71
N THR A 234 -41.64 29.27 16.32
CA THR A 234 -41.06 27.96 16.66
C THR A 234 -39.64 27.81 16.12
N ASN A 235 -39.39 28.19 14.87
CA ASN A 235 -38.05 28.17 14.28
C ASN A 235 -37.11 29.13 15.03
N ARG A 236 -37.56 30.35 15.34
CA ARG A 236 -36.78 31.31 16.15
C ARG A 236 -36.44 30.74 17.52
N LEU A 237 -37.39 30.09 18.20
CA LEU A 237 -37.18 29.43 19.47
C LEU A 237 -36.14 28.30 19.37
N ALA A 238 -36.22 27.48 18.32
CA ALA A 238 -35.27 26.41 18.07
C ALA A 238 -33.84 26.95 17.88
N LEU A 239 -33.66 28.01 17.10
CA LEU A 239 -32.35 28.63 16.88
C LEU A 239 -31.79 29.28 18.16
N LEU A 240 -32.63 29.99 18.93
CA LEU A 240 -32.24 30.54 20.23
C LEU A 240 -31.89 29.44 21.24
N SER A 241 -32.62 28.31 21.20
CA SER A 241 -32.35 27.17 22.07
C SER A 241 -31.03 26.50 21.71
N LEU A 242 -30.74 26.33 20.41
CA LEU A 242 -29.45 25.81 19.94
C LEU A 242 -28.29 26.74 20.32
N TRP A 243 -28.50 28.06 20.25
CA TRP A 243 -27.52 29.05 20.71
C TRP A 243 -27.29 28.95 22.22
N ALA A 244 -28.35 28.81 23.01
CA ALA A 244 -28.25 28.61 24.44
C ALA A 244 -27.50 27.31 24.80
N ILE A 245 -27.73 26.21 24.06
CA ILE A 245 -26.96 24.96 24.21
C ILE A 245 -25.48 25.18 23.87
N GLY A 246 -25.18 25.90 22.79
CA GLY A 246 -23.80 26.24 22.43
C GLY A 246 -23.09 27.03 23.53
N ARG A 247 -23.77 27.99 24.17
CA ARG A 247 -23.26 28.71 25.35
C ARG A 247 -23.16 27.82 26.57
N LEU A 248 -24.13 26.94 26.80
CA LEU A 248 -24.09 25.97 27.91
C LEU A 248 -22.90 25.02 27.77
N LEU A 249 -22.55 24.60 26.55
CA LEU A 249 -21.41 23.73 26.27
C LEU A 249 -20.07 24.47 26.44
N ASN A 250 -19.97 25.71 25.95
CA ASN A 250 -18.74 26.49 25.94
C ASN A 250 -18.52 27.37 27.19
N GLY A 251 -19.55 27.56 28.01
CA GLY A 251 -19.52 28.41 29.22
C GLY A 251 -18.54 27.93 30.29
N TYR A 252 -18.00 26.71 30.14
CA TYR A 252 -16.96 26.15 30.99
C TYR A 252 -15.53 26.47 30.52
N GLN A 253 -15.34 26.87 29.26
CA GLN A 253 -14.01 27.20 28.73
C GLN A 253 -13.55 28.61 29.11
N SER A 254 -14.46 29.50 29.49
CA SER A 254 -14.18 30.92 29.80
C SER A 254 -13.61 31.16 31.20
N SER A 255 -13.60 30.16 32.10
CA SER A 255 -13.11 30.29 33.48
C SER A 255 -11.72 29.69 33.72
N HIS A 256 -10.88 29.57 32.69
CA HIS A 256 -9.42 29.39 32.86
C HIS A 256 -8.72 30.71 33.23
N GLU A 257 -9.33 31.56 34.06
CA GLU A 257 -8.56 32.52 34.84
C GLU A 257 -7.86 31.73 35.94
N VAL A 258 -6.59 31.39 35.67
CA VAL A 258 -5.64 30.91 36.67
C VAL A 258 -5.63 31.93 37.81
N THR A 259 -6.34 31.64 38.88
CA THR A 259 -6.08 32.27 40.18
C THR A 259 -4.91 31.51 40.77
N GLU A 260 -3.82 32.22 41.08
CA GLU A 260 -2.55 31.65 41.56
C GLU A 260 -2.67 30.86 42.88
N GLU A 261 -3.86 30.73 43.48
CA GLU A 261 -4.05 30.17 44.83
C GLU A 261 -4.94 28.93 44.95
N SER A 262 -5.27 28.20 43.88
CA SER A 262 -5.95 26.90 44.07
C SER A 262 -5.71 25.86 42.97
N TYR A 263 -4.96 24.81 43.30
CA TYR A 263 -4.78 23.57 42.53
C TYR A 263 -6.04 22.68 42.51
N MET A 264 -7.24 23.25 42.53
CA MET A 264 -8.48 22.50 42.32
C MET A 264 -8.92 22.74 40.87
N LEU A 265 -8.57 21.83 39.96
CA LEU A 265 -9.34 21.67 38.73
C LEU A 265 -10.78 21.38 39.18
N ARG A 266 -11.67 22.39 39.15
CA ARG A 266 -13.09 22.12 39.30
C ARG A 266 -13.54 21.41 38.04
N GLU A 267 -13.84 20.11 38.16
CA GLU A 267 -14.55 19.38 37.12
C GLU A 267 -15.91 20.07 36.92
N GLY A 268 -16.08 20.71 35.77
CA GLY A 268 -17.36 21.25 35.36
C GLY A 268 -18.36 20.11 35.05
N PRO A 269 -19.66 20.43 34.93
CA PRO A 269 -20.68 19.48 34.53
C PRO A 269 -20.34 18.85 33.17
N GLN A 270 -20.65 17.56 33.03
CA GLN A 270 -20.32 16.75 31.85
C GLN A 270 -21.23 17.04 30.63
N VAL A 271 -21.46 18.32 30.30
CA VAL A 271 -22.36 18.73 29.21
C VAL A 271 -21.88 18.20 27.85
N HIS A 272 -20.56 18.18 27.63
CA HIS A 272 -19.95 17.63 26.42
C HIS A 272 -20.22 16.12 26.29
N GLU A 273 -20.01 15.35 27.36
CA GLU A 273 -20.28 13.90 27.36
C GLU A 273 -21.78 13.64 27.18
N ALA A 274 -22.63 14.36 27.92
CA ALA A 274 -24.08 14.26 27.80
C ALA A 274 -24.55 14.53 26.36
N LEU A 275 -24.13 15.63 25.73
CA LEU A 275 -24.47 15.93 24.33
C LEU A 275 -23.94 14.87 23.37
N SER A 276 -22.73 14.36 23.59
CA SER A 276 -22.11 13.35 22.72
C SER A 276 -22.86 12.01 22.78
N ARG A 277 -23.41 11.66 23.95
CA ARG A 277 -24.29 10.50 24.13
C ARG A 277 -25.68 10.70 23.54
N LEU A 278 -26.28 11.87 23.76
CA LEU A 278 -27.65 12.16 23.30
C LEU A 278 -27.74 12.35 21.78
N LEU A 279 -26.79 13.06 21.18
CA LEU A 279 -26.77 13.36 19.75
C LEU A 279 -25.77 12.43 19.05
N THR A 280 -24.54 12.91 18.90
CA THR A 280 -23.31 12.20 18.50
C THR A 280 -22.12 13.12 18.84
N PRO A 281 -20.90 12.60 18.97
CA PRO A 281 -19.70 13.43 19.14
C PRO A 281 -19.54 14.50 18.04
N HIS A 282 -19.87 14.14 16.79
CA HIS A 282 -19.83 15.06 15.65
C HIS A 282 -20.76 16.27 15.83
N PHE A 283 -21.99 16.06 16.32
CA PHE A 283 -22.90 17.16 16.62
C PHE A 283 -22.39 18.01 17.78
N THR A 284 -21.91 17.41 18.86
CA THR A 284 -21.37 18.13 20.02
C THR A 284 -20.25 19.09 19.60
N ARG A 285 -19.32 18.63 18.75
CA ARG A 285 -18.23 19.45 18.22
C ARG A 285 -18.74 20.61 17.36
N LYS A 286 -19.68 20.36 16.44
CA LYS A 286 -20.30 21.44 15.64
C LYS A 286 -21.08 22.45 16.51
N ILE A 287 -21.68 22.00 17.61
CA ILE A 287 -22.31 22.90 18.59
C ILE A 287 -21.22 23.70 19.35
N ALA A 288 -20.10 23.07 19.69
CA ALA A 288 -18.98 23.73 20.38
C ALA A 288 -18.36 24.86 19.53
N ASP A 289 -18.27 24.67 18.20
CA ASP A 289 -17.79 25.68 17.25
C ASP A 289 -18.58 27.00 17.29
N LEU A 290 -19.79 27.02 17.87
CA LEU A 290 -20.54 28.26 18.09
C LEU A 290 -19.79 29.29 18.95
N SER A 291 -18.83 28.85 19.77
CA SER A 291 -17.92 29.73 20.53
C SER A 291 -17.10 30.66 19.64
N THR A 292 -16.75 30.22 18.42
CA THR A 292 -15.96 31.02 17.46
C THR A 292 -16.69 32.29 17.01
N PHE A 293 -18.02 32.30 17.13
CA PHE A 293 -18.88 33.42 16.78
C PHE A 293 -19.27 34.28 18.00
N ASP A 294 -18.72 33.97 19.18
CA ASP A 294 -19.08 34.67 20.40
C ASP A 294 -18.11 35.82 20.74
N PRO A 295 -18.58 37.07 20.82
CA PRO A 295 -17.73 38.21 21.14
C PRO A 295 -17.25 38.23 22.61
N SER A 296 -17.89 37.46 23.52
CA SER A 296 -17.53 37.41 24.94
C SER A 296 -16.35 36.50 25.25
N VAL A 297 -15.94 35.63 24.31
CA VAL A 297 -14.74 34.79 24.41
C VAL A 297 -13.55 35.54 23.80
N ALA A 298 -13.29 36.75 24.30
CA ALA A 298 -12.13 37.54 23.90
C ALA A 298 -10.86 37.03 24.62
N GLY A 299 -10.45 35.81 24.28
CA GLY A 299 -9.15 35.25 24.61
C GLY A 299 -8.26 34.97 23.40
N HIS A 300 -8.80 34.90 22.18
CA HIS A 300 -8.03 34.48 20.99
C HIS A 300 -8.43 35.20 19.70
N GLN A 301 -8.51 36.54 19.71
CA GLN A 301 -8.42 37.26 18.44
C GLN A 301 -6.97 37.25 17.95
N LYS A 302 -6.68 36.43 16.93
CA LYS A 302 -5.57 36.69 16.02
C LYS A 302 -5.80 38.09 15.44
N SER A 303 -4.91 39.00 15.81
CA SER A 303 -4.80 40.34 15.24
C SER A 303 -4.85 40.27 13.70
N GLY A 304 -5.93 40.75 13.09
CA GLY A 304 -6.06 40.70 11.63
C GLY A 304 -7.22 41.48 11.02
N GLU A 305 -8.45 41.36 11.54
CA GLU A 305 -9.60 41.98 10.88
C GLU A 305 -10.40 42.87 11.84
N LYS A 306 -10.57 44.13 11.44
CA LYS A 306 -11.55 45.07 12.02
C LYS A 306 -12.97 44.60 11.69
N SER A 307 -13.45 43.54 12.33
CA SER A 307 -14.88 43.21 12.33
C SER A 307 -15.55 43.95 13.48
N THR A 308 -16.65 44.64 13.18
CA THR A 308 -17.53 45.21 14.20
C THR A 308 -18.02 44.08 15.11
N PRO A 309 -17.91 44.18 16.45
CA PRO A 309 -18.38 43.14 17.34
C PRO A 309 -19.88 42.94 17.15
N ASP A 310 -20.26 41.69 16.92
CA ASP A 310 -21.64 41.27 16.72
C ASP A 310 -22.49 41.63 17.96
N PRO A 311 -23.67 42.25 17.80
CA PRO A 311 -24.49 42.66 18.95
C PRO A 311 -24.95 41.45 19.77
N ALA A 312 -25.17 41.67 21.08
CA ALA A 312 -25.70 40.67 21.99
C ALA A 312 -27.10 40.20 21.54
N VAL A 313 -27.31 38.89 21.54
CA VAL A 313 -28.60 38.26 21.20
C VAL A 313 -29.50 38.34 22.43
N LEU A 314 -30.26 39.44 22.54
CA LEU A 314 -31.16 39.72 23.66
C LEU A 314 -32.63 39.38 23.38
N ASN A 315 -33.09 39.66 22.16
CA ASN A 315 -34.48 39.43 21.77
C ASN A 315 -34.56 38.65 20.47
N ASP A 316 -33.75 39.00 19.46
CA ASP A 316 -33.84 38.46 18.10
C ASP A 316 -32.50 37.89 17.62
N PHE A 317 -32.58 36.89 16.74
CA PHE A 317 -31.41 36.19 16.22
C PHE A 317 -31.07 36.70 14.81
N PRO A 318 -29.88 37.28 14.58
CA PRO A 318 -29.56 37.91 13.30
C PRO A 318 -29.23 36.85 12.22
N LEU A 319 -30.26 36.43 11.50
CA LEU A 319 -30.25 35.35 10.50
C LEU A 319 -29.24 35.51 9.34
N GLU A 320 -28.89 36.75 8.99
CA GLU A 320 -28.00 37.06 7.86
C GLU A 320 -26.50 37.04 8.22
N THR A 321 -26.18 37.07 9.51
CA THR A 321 -24.79 37.04 10.00
C THR A 321 -24.15 35.68 9.72
N ALA A 322 -22.81 35.59 9.78
CA ALA A 322 -22.10 34.31 9.65
C ALA A 322 -22.58 33.31 10.73
N ARG A 323 -22.76 33.79 11.96
CA ARG A 323 -23.36 33.06 13.09
C ARG A 323 -24.78 32.59 12.77
N GLY A 324 -25.61 33.49 12.23
CA GLY A 324 -26.94 33.23 11.69
C GLY A 324 -26.99 32.03 10.74
N ARG A 325 -26.15 32.08 9.71
CA ARG A 325 -26.07 31.05 8.68
C ARG A 325 -25.55 29.71 9.22
N TYR A 326 -24.55 29.74 10.09
CA TYR A 326 -24.00 28.51 10.68
C TYR A 326 -25.01 27.79 11.57
N ILE A 327 -25.67 28.51 12.50
CA ILE A 327 -26.63 27.89 13.41
C ILE A 327 -27.85 27.34 12.66
N ARG A 328 -28.28 28.01 11.58
CA ARG A 328 -29.34 27.53 10.69
C ARG A 328 -28.94 26.22 10.02
N SER A 329 -27.72 26.15 9.49
CA SER A 329 -27.19 24.94 8.88
C SER A 329 -27.12 23.79 9.88
N LEU A 330 -26.76 24.07 11.13
CA LEU A 330 -26.68 23.07 12.19
C LEU A 330 -28.07 22.58 12.63
N ALA A 331 -29.02 23.50 12.80
CA ALA A 331 -30.41 23.16 13.09
C ALA A 331 -31.02 22.30 11.97
N LYS A 332 -30.79 22.67 10.69
CA LYS A 332 -31.18 21.85 9.55
C LYS A 332 -30.55 20.45 9.60
N LEU A 333 -29.25 20.34 9.93
CA LEU A 333 -28.59 19.04 10.04
C LEU A 333 -29.20 18.17 11.16
N LEU A 334 -29.53 18.79 12.30
CA LEU A 334 -30.18 18.10 13.42
C LEU A 334 -31.59 17.63 13.11
N THR A 335 -32.29 18.25 12.14
CA THR A 335 -33.66 17.87 11.76
C THR A 335 -33.75 17.12 10.42
N THR A 336 -32.62 16.76 9.82
CA THR A 336 -32.57 16.01 8.54
C THR A 336 -31.98 14.62 8.73
N ASN A 337 -32.32 13.70 7.82
CA ASN A 337 -31.67 12.38 7.79
C ASN A 337 -30.28 12.51 7.18
N SER A 338 -29.27 11.96 7.85
CA SER A 338 -27.89 11.93 7.39
C SER A 338 -27.25 10.59 7.75
N VAL A 339 -26.60 9.96 6.76
CA VAL A 339 -25.79 8.77 6.95
C VAL A 339 -24.45 9.01 6.26
N THR A 340 -23.43 9.30 7.06
CA THR A 340 -22.05 9.57 6.64
C THR A 340 -21.10 8.88 7.61
N PRO A 341 -19.79 8.73 7.28
CA PRO A 341 -18.82 8.18 8.22
C PRO A 341 -18.75 8.90 9.58
N TYR A 342 -19.12 10.19 9.66
CA TYR A 342 -19.17 10.93 10.93
C TYR A 342 -20.52 10.87 11.65
N LEU A 343 -21.59 10.48 10.95
CA LEU A 343 -22.94 10.71 11.45
C LEU A 343 -23.93 9.69 10.91
N ILE A 344 -24.51 8.91 11.82
CA ILE A 344 -25.74 8.14 11.62
C ILE A 344 -26.85 8.87 12.38
N TRP A 345 -27.72 9.55 11.65
CA TRP A 345 -28.78 10.36 12.23
C TRP A 345 -30.03 10.28 11.37
N ASP A 346 -31.06 9.60 11.86
CA ASP A 346 -32.31 9.40 11.13
C ASP A 346 -33.54 9.78 12.00
N ASN A 347 -34.73 9.64 11.41
CA ASN A 347 -35.98 9.89 12.12
C ASN A 347 -36.15 8.99 13.36
N ARG A 348 -35.58 7.77 13.35
CA ARG A 348 -35.67 6.85 14.48
C ARG A 348 -34.80 7.33 15.65
N CYS A 349 -33.56 7.76 15.39
CA CYS A 349 -32.67 8.35 16.40
C CYS A 349 -33.34 9.56 17.07
N ARG A 350 -33.95 10.44 16.27
CA ARG A 350 -34.70 11.60 16.79
C ARG A 350 -35.90 11.18 17.65
N ALA A 351 -36.71 10.24 17.17
CA ALA A 351 -37.89 9.78 17.92
C ALA A 351 -37.50 9.11 19.27
N GLU A 352 -36.45 8.27 19.28
CA GLU A 352 -35.93 7.65 20.51
C GLU A 352 -35.46 8.70 21.51
N LEU A 353 -34.74 9.72 21.03
CA LEU A 353 -34.28 10.83 21.86
C LEU A 353 -35.44 11.70 22.36
N GLU A 354 -36.41 12.03 21.52
CA GLU A 354 -37.60 12.81 21.91
C GLU A 354 -38.41 12.11 23.00
N VAL A 355 -38.58 10.79 22.91
CA VAL A 355 -39.25 9.99 23.96
C VAL A 355 -38.48 10.07 25.29
N MET A 356 -37.16 9.95 25.25
CA MET A 356 -36.31 10.06 26.43
C MET A 356 -36.35 11.48 27.04
N LEU A 357 -36.29 12.52 26.19
CA LEU A 357 -36.40 13.92 26.61
C LEU A 357 -37.77 14.20 27.25
N ASP A 358 -38.85 13.74 26.63
CA ASP A 358 -40.20 13.94 27.15
C ASP A 358 -40.41 13.24 28.50
N ALA A 359 -39.87 12.03 28.70
CA ALA A 359 -39.90 11.33 29.98
C ALA A 359 -39.15 12.11 31.08
N ASN A 360 -37.92 12.55 30.81
CA ASN A 360 -37.12 13.32 31.76
C ASN A 360 -37.72 14.70 32.08
N ILE A 361 -38.29 15.38 31.08
CA ILE A 361 -38.95 16.67 31.28
C ILE A 361 -40.23 16.48 32.12
N GLN A 362 -41.01 15.42 31.89
CA GLN A 362 -42.18 15.11 32.72
C GLN A 362 -41.80 14.81 34.17
N GLN A 363 -40.70 14.08 34.39
CA GLN A 363 -40.16 13.85 35.73
C GLN A 363 -39.72 15.16 36.38
N LEU A 364 -38.95 15.99 35.67
CA LEU A 364 -38.49 17.30 36.13
C LEU A 364 -39.66 18.22 36.52
N ILE A 365 -40.77 18.19 35.77
CA ILE A 365 -41.98 18.96 36.09
C ILE A 365 -42.64 18.44 37.38
N ARG A 366 -42.64 17.12 37.61
CA ARG A 366 -43.29 16.48 38.76
C ARG A 366 -42.49 16.59 40.05
N THR A 367 -41.20 16.28 40.00
CA THR A 367 -40.32 16.22 41.19
C THR A 367 -39.57 17.52 41.41
N GLY A 368 -39.33 18.29 40.34
CA GLY A 368 -38.48 19.46 40.39
C GLY A 368 -36.98 19.14 40.39
N GLU A 369 -36.61 17.88 40.23
CA GLU A 369 -35.22 17.38 40.20
C GLU A 369 -34.87 16.86 38.81
N CYS A 370 -33.63 17.13 38.37
CA CYS A 370 -33.12 16.72 37.07
C CYS A 370 -32.26 15.47 37.21
N ASP A 371 -32.54 14.45 36.41
CA ASP A 371 -31.71 13.26 36.30
C ASP A 371 -30.51 13.55 35.39
N LEU A 372 -29.34 13.82 35.97
CA LEU A 372 -28.12 14.14 35.22
C LEU A 372 -27.42 12.89 34.67
N ASP A 373 -27.80 11.70 35.14
CA ASP A 373 -27.25 10.40 34.72
C ASP A 373 -28.11 9.72 33.64
N ALA A 374 -29.21 10.33 33.21
CA ALA A 374 -30.00 9.84 32.09
C ALA A 374 -29.19 9.69 30.77
N PRO A 375 -28.29 10.63 30.39
CA PRO A 375 -27.51 10.54 29.14
C PRO A 375 -26.53 9.37 29.13
N THR A 376 -25.95 9.01 30.27
CA THR A 376 -24.97 7.91 30.36
C THR A 376 -25.62 6.55 30.14
N ARG A 377 -26.92 6.43 30.48
CA ARG A 377 -27.75 5.23 30.27
C ARG A 377 -28.42 5.17 28.90
N PHE A 378 -28.34 6.25 28.13
CA PHE A 378 -29.00 6.34 26.82
C PHE A 378 -28.05 5.90 25.70
N ILE A 379 -28.53 4.97 24.86
CA ILE A 379 -27.83 4.49 23.67
C ILE A 379 -28.86 4.37 22.56
N HIS A 380 -28.57 4.98 21.39
CA HIS A 380 -29.41 4.86 20.20
C HIS A 380 -29.41 3.42 19.68
N SER A 381 -30.59 2.84 19.49
CA SER A 381 -30.67 1.45 19.03
C SER A 381 -30.15 1.26 17.60
N THR A 382 -30.21 2.33 16.78
CA THR A 382 -29.81 2.35 15.36
C THR A 382 -28.34 2.04 15.13
N TYR A 383 -27.45 2.44 16.04
CA TYR A 383 -26.01 2.26 15.88
C TYR A 383 -25.31 1.70 17.14
N ALA A 384 -26.08 1.13 18.08
CA ALA A 384 -25.56 0.49 19.28
C ALA A 384 -24.52 -0.62 19.00
N HIS A 385 -24.63 -1.29 17.85
CA HIS A 385 -23.72 -2.35 17.42
C HIS A 385 -22.62 -1.87 16.44
N GLU A 386 -22.60 -0.59 16.08
CA GLU A 386 -21.61 -0.04 15.17
C GLU A 386 -20.28 0.20 15.89
N LEU A 387 -19.17 0.00 15.17
CA LEU A 387 -17.84 0.34 15.66
C LEU A 387 -17.54 1.82 15.40
N LEU A 388 -17.46 2.61 16.47
CA LEU A 388 -17.09 4.02 16.45
C LEU A 388 -15.65 4.18 16.97
N VAL A 389 -14.74 4.67 16.12
CA VAL A 389 -13.34 4.96 16.51
C VAL A 389 -13.03 6.39 16.10
N GLY A 390 -12.52 7.21 17.03
CA GLY A 390 -12.18 8.61 16.74
C GLY A 390 -13.32 9.43 16.11
N GLU A 391 -14.57 9.17 16.53
CA GLU A 391 -15.81 9.75 16.00
C GLU A 391 -16.24 9.29 14.60
N VAL A 392 -15.56 8.29 14.02
CA VAL A 392 -15.87 7.73 12.71
C VAL A 392 -16.48 6.35 12.84
N PHE A 393 -17.63 6.15 12.21
CA PHE A 393 -18.28 4.86 12.04
C PHE A 393 -17.50 4.03 11.01
N VAL A 394 -16.65 3.13 11.49
CA VAL A 394 -15.65 2.38 10.71
C VAL A 394 -16.29 1.64 9.53
N ARG A 395 -17.44 0.99 9.76
CA ARG A 395 -18.17 0.26 8.71
C ARG A 395 -18.62 1.15 7.56
N LEU A 396 -19.08 2.37 7.86
CA LEU A 396 -19.50 3.33 6.84
C LEU A 396 -18.32 3.91 6.08
N TYR A 397 -17.22 4.17 6.79
CA TYR A 397 -15.98 4.61 6.15
C TYR A 397 -15.43 3.55 5.19
N ASN A 398 -15.35 2.27 5.59
CA ASN A 398 -14.88 1.20 4.71
C ASN A 398 -15.77 1.01 3.46
N LYS A 399 -17.08 1.28 3.57
CA LYS A 399 -17.99 1.29 2.41
C LYS A 399 -17.77 2.49 1.48
N GLN A 400 -17.19 3.58 1.99
CA GLN A 400 -16.97 4.84 1.26
C GLN A 400 -15.54 5.37 1.55
N PRO A 401 -14.49 4.64 1.13
CA PRO A 401 -13.12 4.94 1.57
C PRO A 401 -12.58 6.28 1.01
N THR A 402 -13.18 6.78 -0.07
CA THR A 402 -12.88 8.08 -0.69
C THR A 402 -13.51 9.28 0.04
N TYR A 403 -14.29 9.04 1.11
CA TYR A 403 -14.91 10.11 1.88
C TYR A 403 -13.84 11.00 2.54
N GLN A 404 -13.98 12.31 2.36
CA GLN A 404 -13.02 13.30 2.85
C GLN A 404 -13.20 13.49 4.36
N LEU A 405 -12.25 12.98 5.14
CA LEU A 405 -12.23 13.14 6.59
C LEU A 405 -11.69 14.52 6.98
N GLU A 406 -12.24 15.12 8.03
CA GLU A 406 -11.80 16.41 8.57
C GLU A 406 -10.41 16.30 9.23
N ASN A 407 -10.12 15.17 9.88
CA ASN A 407 -8.84 14.89 10.53
C ASN A 407 -8.38 13.43 10.29
N PRO A 408 -7.88 13.10 9.08
CA PRO A 408 -7.47 11.72 8.75
C PRO A 408 -6.27 11.24 9.58
N LYS A 409 -5.37 12.15 10.01
CA LYS A 409 -4.23 11.81 10.87
C LYS A 409 -4.67 11.38 12.27
N GLY A 410 -5.57 12.15 12.89
CA GLY A 410 -6.14 11.81 14.19
C GLY A 410 -6.87 10.47 14.16
N PHE A 411 -7.69 10.25 13.12
CA PHE A 411 -8.39 8.99 12.95
C PHE A 411 -7.45 7.78 12.80
N ALA A 412 -6.34 7.92 12.06
CA ALA A 412 -5.31 6.86 11.97
C ALA A 412 -4.67 6.55 13.34
N ILE A 413 -4.38 7.57 14.16
CA ILE A 413 -3.87 7.38 15.53
C ILE A 413 -4.90 6.66 16.41
N ASP A 414 -6.17 7.06 16.34
CA ASP A 414 -7.23 6.43 17.13
C ASP A 414 -7.47 4.97 16.71
N LEU A 415 -7.37 4.65 15.42
CA LEU A 415 -7.38 3.26 14.92
C LEU A 415 -6.21 2.44 15.46
N LEU A 416 -4.99 2.99 15.43
CA LEU A 416 -3.81 2.32 16.00
C LEU A 416 -3.94 2.09 17.51
N ARG A 417 -4.50 3.06 18.24
CA ARG A 417 -4.78 2.91 19.69
C ARG A 417 -5.82 1.81 19.92
N PHE A 418 -6.92 1.83 19.17
CA PHE A 418 -7.96 0.79 19.25
C PHE A 418 -7.40 -0.61 18.97
N ILE A 419 -6.57 -0.76 17.92
CA ILE A 419 -5.91 -2.04 17.62
C ILE A 419 -5.00 -2.48 18.78
N ALA A 420 -4.25 -1.55 19.39
CA ALA A 420 -3.40 -1.85 20.54
C ALA A 420 -4.18 -2.34 21.78
N GLU A 421 -5.38 -1.81 21.99
CA GLU A 421 -6.26 -2.17 23.11
C GLU A 421 -6.97 -3.52 22.89
N GLU A 422 -7.36 -3.84 21.65
CA GLU A 422 -8.14 -5.05 21.35
C GLU A 422 -7.28 -6.28 21.06
N VAL A 423 -6.06 -6.13 20.51
CA VAL A 423 -5.17 -7.27 20.19
C VAL A 423 -4.88 -8.20 21.39
N PRO A 424 -4.65 -7.70 22.62
CA PRO A 424 -4.46 -8.54 23.80
C PRO A 424 -5.64 -9.48 24.13
N ASN A 425 -6.85 -9.20 23.60
CA ASN A 425 -8.03 -10.02 23.83
C ASN A 425 -8.06 -11.30 22.97
N LEU A 426 -7.10 -11.47 22.04
CA LEU A 426 -6.99 -12.65 21.19
C LEU A 426 -5.84 -13.56 21.63
N THR A 427 -6.05 -14.87 21.50
CA THR A 427 -5.01 -15.87 21.80
C THR A 427 -4.47 -16.49 20.51
N PRO A 428 -3.18 -16.29 20.18
CA PRO A 428 -2.60 -16.85 18.96
C PRO A 428 -2.54 -18.38 19.03
N LYS A 429 -2.89 -19.05 17.93
CA LYS A 429 -2.66 -20.49 17.77
C LYS A 429 -1.19 -20.75 17.43
N ARG A 430 -0.75 -22.00 17.53
CA ARG A 430 0.60 -22.38 17.11
C ARG A 430 0.74 -22.22 15.59
N ALA A 431 1.80 -21.55 15.15
CA ALA A 431 2.16 -21.47 13.75
C ALA A 431 2.49 -22.86 13.19
N VAL A 432 1.91 -23.20 12.04
CA VAL A 432 2.14 -24.46 11.32
C VAL A 432 2.35 -24.12 9.85
N LYS A 433 3.19 -24.89 9.14
CA LYS A 433 3.34 -24.77 7.69
C LYS A 433 2.05 -25.27 7.04
N ALA A 434 1.50 -24.50 6.13
CA ALA A 434 0.31 -24.86 5.37
C ALA A 434 0.69 -25.45 4.01
N ASP A 435 -0.12 -26.37 3.52
CA ASP A 435 0.05 -26.94 2.18
C ASP A 435 -0.36 -25.93 1.10
N PHE A 436 0.24 -26.05 -0.09
CA PHE A 436 -0.13 -25.23 -1.23
C PHE A 436 -1.59 -25.49 -1.64
N PRO A 437 -2.35 -24.47 -2.08
CA PRO A 437 -3.74 -24.64 -2.49
C PRO A 437 -3.83 -25.58 -3.69
N THR A 438 -4.67 -26.59 -3.67
CA THR A 438 -4.97 -27.43 -4.85
C THR A 438 -6.02 -26.76 -5.74
N GLU A 439 -5.97 -26.95 -7.06
CA GLU A 439 -6.86 -26.27 -8.03
C GLU A 439 -8.36 -26.42 -7.72
N GLU A 440 -8.77 -27.48 -7.00
CA GLU A 440 -10.15 -27.72 -6.58
C GLU A 440 -10.64 -26.76 -5.48
N THR A 441 -9.75 -26.20 -4.65
CA THR A 441 -10.14 -25.28 -3.55
C THR A 441 -10.57 -23.89 -4.03
N THR A 442 -10.22 -23.51 -5.26
CA THR A 442 -10.51 -22.19 -5.84
C THR A 442 -11.97 -21.99 -6.30
N HIS A 443 -12.75 -23.07 -6.47
CA HIS A 443 -14.15 -22.98 -6.92
C HIS A 443 -15.20 -23.08 -5.81
N GLY A 444 -14.80 -23.41 -4.57
CA GLY A 444 -15.73 -23.62 -3.45
C GLY A 444 -16.07 -22.37 -2.61
N ALA A 445 -15.34 -21.26 -2.77
CA ALA A 445 -15.56 -20.04 -1.98
C ALA A 445 -16.57 -19.10 -2.66
N ARG A 446 -17.84 -19.51 -2.73
CA ARG A 446 -18.95 -18.59 -3.06
C ARG A 446 -20.17 -18.89 -2.19
N GLU A 447 -20.44 -17.95 -1.28
CA GLU A 447 -21.70 -17.70 -0.57
C GLU A 447 -22.21 -18.80 0.40
N THR A 448 -21.70 -18.80 1.63
CA THR A 448 -22.53 -19.17 2.80
C THR A 448 -23.46 -18.00 3.11
N LYS A 449 -24.67 -18.06 2.55
CA LYS A 449 -25.80 -17.23 2.98
C LYS A 449 -26.14 -17.56 4.43
N THR A 450 -25.96 -16.60 5.31
CA THR A 450 -26.55 -16.60 6.65
C THR A 450 -28.07 -16.50 6.51
N ASN A 451 -28.78 -17.61 6.76
CA ASN A 451 -30.22 -17.58 6.94
C ASN A 451 -30.52 -16.95 8.31
N SER A 452 -31.10 -15.76 8.29
CA SER A 452 -31.82 -15.18 9.42
C SER A 452 -33.17 -15.87 9.54
N ASP A 453 -33.37 -16.62 10.62
CA ASP A 453 -34.72 -16.83 11.16
C ASP A 453 -34.63 -16.88 12.68
N SER A 454 -34.99 -15.77 13.31
CA SER A 454 -35.08 -15.61 14.74
C SER A 454 -36.53 -15.83 15.18
N SER A 455 -36.78 -16.93 15.88
CA SER A 455 -37.93 -17.04 16.79
C SER A 455 -37.38 -17.26 18.20
N VAL A 456 -37.39 -16.18 18.99
CA VAL A 456 -37.01 -16.18 20.40
C VAL A 456 -38.15 -16.82 21.20
N SER A 457 -37.88 -17.89 21.93
CA SER A 457 -38.71 -18.39 23.02
C SER A 457 -37.97 -18.27 24.35
N LEU A 458 -38.76 -17.98 25.39
CA LEU A 458 -38.38 -17.53 26.73
C LEU A 458 -37.43 -18.48 27.48
N VAL A 459 -36.38 -17.85 28.02
CA VAL A 459 -35.50 -18.12 29.17
C VAL A 459 -35.74 -19.39 30.00
N ASP A 460 -34.69 -20.23 30.09
CA ASP A 460 -34.32 -21.01 31.29
C ASP A 460 -32.93 -20.53 31.75
N LEU A 461 -32.78 -20.28 33.04
CA LEU A 461 -31.75 -19.39 33.62
C LEU A 461 -30.59 -20.14 34.32
N ASP A 462 -30.36 -21.42 34.02
CA ASP A 462 -29.36 -22.25 34.74
C ASP A 462 -28.32 -22.99 33.88
N ASP A 463 -28.23 -22.73 32.57
CA ASP A 463 -27.16 -23.26 31.69
C ASP A 463 -26.52 -22.14 30.85
N ILE A 464 -25.73 -21.27 31.48
CA ILE A 464 -24.85 -20.35 30.75
C ILE A 464 -23.64 -21.17 30.28
N ASP A 465 -23.64 -21.55 29.01
CA ASP A 465 -22.49 -22.15 28.34
C ASP A 465 -21.39 -21.09 28.15
N TRP A 466 -20.54 -20.95 29.18
CA TRP A 466 -19.41 -20.01 29.19
C TRP A 466 -18.51 -20.14 27.95
N ALA A 467 -18.44 -21.33 27.33
CA ALA A 467 -17.66 -21.55 26.11
C ALA A 467 -18.32 -20.93 24.86
N ALA A 468 -19.65 -20.88 24.81
CA ALA A 468 -20.39 -20.20 23.75
C ALA A 468 -20.29 -18.67 23.87
N GLU A 469 -20.21 -18.11 25.07
CA GLU A 469 -19.98 -16.68 25.29
C GLU A 469 -18.54 -16.25 24.95
N GLU A 470 -17.52 -17.04 25.35
CA GLU A 470 -16.11 -16.77 25.02
C GLU A 470 -15.85 -16.79 23.50
N THR A 471 -16.43 -17.75 22.78
CA THR A 471 -16.29 -17.85 21.32
C THR A 471 -16.94 -16.66 20.60
N ASN A 472 -18.14 -16.26 21.01
CA ASN A 472 -18.88 -15.13 20.43
C ASN A 472 -18.16 -13.78 20.68
N MET A 473 -17.54 -13.61 21.86
CA MET A 473 -16.73 -12.42 22.18
C MET A 473 -15.45 -12.36 21.35
N SER A 474 -14.80 -13.51 21.10
CA SER A 474 -13.62 -13.59 20.24
C SER A 474 -13.92 -13.29 18.76
N ASP A 475 -15.05 -13.77 18.24
CA ASP A 475 -15.48 -13.51 16.85
C ASP A 475 -15.84 -12.03 16.63
N LEU A 476 -16.47 -11.39 17.63
CA LEU A 476 -16.74 -9.96 17.59
C LEU A 476 -15.44 -9.12 17.61
N CYS A 477 -14.47 -9.50 18.44
CA CYS A 477 -13.16 -8.85 18.49
C CYS A 477 -12.43 -8.96 17.15
N VAL A 478 -12.39 -10.15 16.53
CA VAL A 478 -11.80 -10.36 15.21
C VAL A 478 -12.49 -9.49 14.15
N THR A 479 -13.82 -9.42 14.15
CA THR A 479 -14.59 -8.61 13.20
C THR A 479 -14.25 -7.12 13.35
N ARG A 480 -14.16 -6.62 14.59
CA ARG A 480 -13.82 -5.22 14.88
C ARG A 480 -12.40 -4.87 14.50
N LEU A 481 -11.43 -5.74 14.81
CA LEU A 481 -10.03 -5.58 14.43
C LEU A 481 -9.84 -5.60 12.91
N SER A 482 -10.52 -6.52 12.21
CA SER A 482 -10.50 -6.59 10.74
C SER A 482 -11.01 -5.29 10.12
N ALA A 483 -12.17 -4.80 10.59
CA ALA A 483 -12.74 -3.54 10.13
C ALA A 483 -11.83 -2.33 10.41
N ALA A 484 -11.17 -2.30 11.58
CA ALA A 484 -10.24 -1.23 11.94
C ALA A 484 -8.96 -1.24 11.09
N LEU A 485 -8.39 -2.41 10.80
CA LEU A 485 -7.21 -2.54 9.92
C LEU A 485 -7.55 -2.18 8.47
N GLU A 486 -8.72 -2.60 7.98
CA GLU A 486 -9.21 -2.18 6.67
C GLU A 486 -9.41 -0.65 6.61
N ALA A 487 -9.96 -0.05 7.66
CA ALA A 487 -10.09 1.41 7.74
C ALA A 487 -8.73 2.09 7.75
N LEU A 488 -7.76 1.57 8.51
CA LEU A 488 -6.41 2.12 8.56
C LEU A 488 -5.75 2.09 7.17
N SER A 489 -5.84 0.96 6.47
CA SER A 489 -5.36 0.84 5.09
C SER A 489 -6.06 1.84 4.16
N ASN A 490 -7.38 1.96 4.25
CA ASN A 490 -8.17 2.88 3.43
C ASN A 490 -7.80 4.35 3.67
N VAL A 491 -7.65 4.78 4.93
CA VAL A 491 -7.26 6.15 5.26
C VAL A 491 -5.89 6.48 4.68
N ILE A 492 -4.92 5.56 4.79
CA ILE A 492 -3.56 5.74 4.28
C ILE A 492 -3.57 5.86 2.75
N HIS A 493 -4.27 4.97 2.05
CA HIS A 493 -4.33 4.99 0.58
C HIS A 493 -4.93 6.27 0.01
N HIS A 494 -5.95 6.84 0.68
CA HIS A 494 -6.69 8.00 0.16
C HIS A 494 -6.19 9.34 0.70
N ASN A 495 -5.24 9.36 1.65
CA ASN A 495 -4.73 10.59 2.25
C ASN A 495 -3.20 10.54 2.36
N SER A 496 -2.50 11.23 1.45
CA SER A 496 -1.04 11.31 1.44
C SER A 496 -0.47 11.90 2.73
N GLY A 497 0.58 11.28 3.28
CA GLY A 497 1.26 11.72 4.50
C GLY A 497 0.62 11.23 5.79
N VAL A 498 -0.45 10.42 5.72
CA VAL A 498 -1.02 9.74 6.90
C VAL A 498 -0.22 8.50 7.27
N GLU A 499 0.45 7.85 6.31
CA GLU A 499 1.31 6.68 6.55
C GLU A 499 2.40 6.93 7.60
N ILE A 500 2.85 8.17 7.74
CA ILE A 500 3.84 8.61 8.75
C ILE A 500 3.32 8.38 10.17
N GLN A 501 2.00 8.37 10.39
CA GLN A 501 1.42 8.07 11.71
C GLN A 501 1.65 6.62 12.16
N CYS A 502 2.05 5.71 11.26
CA CYS A 502 2.39 4.33 11.62
C CYS A 502 3.83 4.17 12.13
N ILE A 503 4.68 5.22 12.04
CA ILE A 503 6.05 5.20 12.58
C ILE A 503 5.99 4.98 14.10
N GLY A 504 6.80 4.05 14.61
CA GLY A 504 6.77 3.61 16.00
C GLY A 504 5.68 2.57 16.34
N HIS A 505 4.73 2.32 15.43
CA HIS A 505 3.64 1.35 15.62
C HIS A 505 3.83 0.04 14.84
N PHE A 506 4.93 -0.13 14.09
CA PHE A 506 5.22 -1.40 13.40
C PHE A 506 5.24 -2.62 14.33
N PRO A 507 5.77 -2.57 15.57
CA PRO A 507 5.69 -3.72 16.49
C PRO A 507 4.27 -4.22 16.73
N LEU A 508 3.29 -3.33 16.79
CA LEU A 508 1.88 -3.68 16.90
C LEU A 508 1.37 -4.37 15.62
N LEU A 509 1.67 -3.82 14.45
CA LEU A 509 1.23 -4.40 13.17
C LEU A 509 1.85 -5.79 12.96
N PHE A 510 3.13 -5.97 13.27
CA PHE A 510 3.80 -7.27 13.25
C PHE A 510 3.29 -8.23 14.33
N SER A 511 2.82 -7.75 15.49
CA SER A 511 2.17 -8.63 16.47
C SER A 511 0.83 -9.16 15.95
N VAL A 512 0.07 -8.35 15.20
CA VAL A 512 -1.16 -8.81 14.53
C VAL A 512 -0.84 -9.89 13.49
N MET A 513 0.24 -9.73 12.71
CA MET A 513 0.71 -10.77 11.78
C MET A 513 1.09 -12.08 12.50
N GLY A 514 1.56 -11.99 13.74
CA GLY A 514 1.87 -13.13 14.60
C GLY A 514 0.64 -13.83 15.21
N LEU A 515 -0.58 -13.33 15.00
CA LEU A 515 -1.83 -13.97 15.43
C LEU A 515 -2.21 -15.14 14.51
N HIS A 516 -1.37 -16.19 14.53
CA HIS A 516 -1.63 -17.41 13.77
C HIS A 516 -2.99 -18.02 14.16
N GLY A 517 -3.76 -18.47 13.17
CA GLY A 517 -5.13 -18.92 13.37
C GLY A 517 -6.21 -17.89 13.01
N TYR A 518 -5.82 -16.64 12.74
CA TYR A 518 -6.69 -15.56 12.29
C TYR A 518 -6.22 -15.02 10.93
N PRO A 519 -6.39 -15.79 9.82
CA PRO A 519 -5.83 -15.44 8.52
C PRO A 519 -6.35 -14.11 7.97
N GLU A 520 -7.59 -13.73 8.30
CA GLU A 520 -8.16 -12.44 7.90
C GLU A 520 -7.38 -11.26 8.52
N LEU A 521 -7.09 -11.30 9.83
CA LEU A 521 -6.31 -10.26 10.50
C LEU A 521 -4.87 -10.18 9.98
N GLN A 522 -4.26 -11.34 9.71
CA GLN A 522 -2.94 -11.40 9.10
C GLN A 522 -2.94 -10.74 7.71
N THR A 523 -3.96 -11.02 6.89
CA THR A 523 -4.15 -10.41 5.56
C THR A 523 -4.31 -8.89 5.67
N ARG A 524 -5.21 -8.41 6.53
CA ARG A 524 -5.45 -6.97 6.71
C ARG A 524 -4.22 -6.23 7.24
N SER A 525 -3.44 -6.85 8.12
CA SER A 525 -2.17 -6.26 8.57
C SER A 525 -1.16 -6.15 7.42
N ILE A 526 -1.07 -7.14 6.54
CA ILE A 526 -0.21 -7.06 5.34
C ILE A 526 -0.68 -5.91 4.41
N GLU A 527 -2.00 -5.73 4.21
CA GLU A 527 -2.53 -4.61 3.41
C GLU A 527 -2.12 -3.24 3.99
N VAL A 528 -2.12 -3.09 5.32
CA VAL A 528 -1.62 -1.87 5.98
C VAL A 528 -0.12 -1.69 5.72
N ILE A 529 0.69 -2.75 5.84
CA ILE A 529 2.13 -2.71 5.53
C ILE A 529 2.39 -2.33 4.07
N GLN A 530 1.59 -2.85 3.14
CA GLN A 530 1.66 -2.48 1.73
C GLN A 530 1.36 -0.99 1.54
N ALA A 531 0.31 -0.47 2.18
CA ALA A 531 -0.07 0.94 2.09
C ALA A 531 1.08 1.88 2.51
N VAL A 532 1.71 1.59 3.65
CA VAL A 532 2.81 2.41 4.20
C VAL A 532 4.15 2.20 3.49
N SER A 533 4.33 1.09 2.77
CA SER A 533 5.58 0.77 2.06
C SER A 533 5.92 1.75 0.93
N THR A 534 4.96 2.59 0.52
CA THR A 534 5.15 3.66 -0.45
C THR A 534 6.02 4.82 0.06
N ASN A 535 6.26 4.91 1.38
CA ASN A 535 7.01 5.98 2.03
C ASN A 535 8.35 5.49 2.61
N ASN A 536 9.45 6.15 2.22
CA ASN A 536 10.81 5.77 2.62
C ASN A 536 11.09 5.89 4.13
N GLU A 537 10.46 6.84 4.84
CA GLU A 537 10.63 6.97 6.29
C GLU A 537 10.02 5.77 7.03
N CYS A 538 8.83 5.35 6.59
CA CYS A 538 8.19 4.13 7.07
C CYS A 538 9.06 2.88 6.81
N LEU A 539 9.67 2.76 5.63
CA LEU A 539 10.59 1.65 5.32
C LEU A 539 11.82 1.62 6.24
N ASN A 540 12.38 2.79 6.58
CA ASN A 540 13.54 2.87 7.47
C ASN A 540 13.19 2.50 8.91
N ASP A 541 12.05 2.97 9.42
CA ASP A 541 11.57 2.62 10.76
C ASP A 541 11.19 1.13 10.86
N MET A 542 10.56 0.59 9.81
CA MET A 542 10.30 -0.84 9.69
C MET A 542 11.59 -1.66 9.73
N ALA A 543 12.65 -1.23 9.03
CA ALA A 543 13.95 -1.89 9.09
C ALA A 543 14.58 -1.81 10.49
N ALA A 544 14.39 -0.70 11.20
CA ALA A 544 14.85 -0.53 12.58
C ALA A 544 14.09 -1.42 13.59
N SER A 545 12.86 -1.84 13.26
CA SER A 545 12.08 -2.72 14.14
C SER A 545 12.65 -4.14 14.26
N HIS A 546 13.39 -4.62 13.25
CA HIS A 546 13.90 -6.00 13.16
C HIS A 546 12.82 -7.10 13.27
N LEU A 547 11.58 -6.78 12.90
CA LEU A 547 10.42 -7.70 12.99
C LEU A 547 10.01 -8.31 11.64
N LEU A 548 10.78 -8.07 10.58
CA LEU A 548 10.46 -8.57 9.23
C LEU A 548 10.33 -10.11 9.19
N VAL A 549 11.02 -10.82 10.09
CA VAL A 549 10.90 -12.28 10.23
C VAL A 549 9.46 -12.74 10.43
N SER A 550 8.65 -11.99 11.20
CA SER A 550 7.24 -12.34 11.44
C SER A 550 6.43 -12.38 10.15
N MET A 551 6.75 -11.50 9.19
CA MET A 551 6.12 -11.47 7.88
C MET A 551 6.71 -12.51 6.92
N VAL A 552 8.03 -12.75 6.95
CA VAL A 552 8.67 -13.81 6.14
C VAL A 552 8.13 -15.20 6.52
N MET A 553 7.86 -15.41 7.81
CA MET A 553 7.24 -16.64 8.32
C MET A 553 5.81 -16.87 7.84
N LEU A 554 5.16 -15.87 7.20
CA LEU A 554 3.86 -16.04 6.56
C LEU A 554 3.96 -16.72 5.19
N PHE A 555 5.13 -16.74 4.53
CA PHE A 555 5.29 -17.46 3.27
C PHE A 555 4.95 -18.96 3.43
N PRO A 556 5.45 -19.69 4.44
CA PRO A 556 5.08 -21.09 4.61
C PRO A 556 3.72 -21.28 5.30
N SER A 557 3.21 -20.30 6.06
CA SER A 557 1.99 -20.47 6.86
C SER A 557 0.70 -19.93 6.23
N LEU A 558 0.78 -19.07 5.21
CA LEU A 558 -0.38 -18.36 4.65
C LEU A 558 -0.44 -18.38 3.10
N PRO A 559 -0.66 -19.56 2.47
CA PRO A 559 -0.60 -19.73 1.02
C PRO A 559 -1.62 -18.91 0.23
N GLN A 560 -2.80 -18.68 0.80
CA GLN A 560 -3.84 -17.84 0.20
C GLN A 560 -3.41 -16.37 0.00
N CYS A 561 -2.38 -15.90 0.74
CA CYS A 561 -1.89 -14.53 0.68
C CYS A 561 -0.55 -14.41 -0.06
N HIS A 562 -0.06 -15.46 -0.73
CA HIS A 562 1.24 -15.41 -1.41
C HIS A 562 1.36 -14.25 -2.39
N HIS A 563 0.32 -13.95 -3.17
CA HIS A 563 0.33 -12.82 -4.10
C HIS A 563 0.54 -11.49 -3.38
N LEU A 564 -0.27 -11.22 -2.36
CA LEU A 564 -0.22 -10.00 -1.55
C LEU A 564 1.13 -9.87 -0.81
N LEU A 565 1.64 -10.96 -0.23
CA LEU A 565 2.94 -10.99 0.43
C LEU A 565 4.05 -10.61 -0.55
N VAL A 566 4.09 -11.25 -1.72
CA VAL A 566 5.11 -11.00 -2.74
C VAL A 566 5.03 -9.57 -3.26
N GLU A 567 3.83 -9.05 -3.57
CA GLU A 567 3.63 -7.65 -3.95
C GLU A 567 4.08 -6.68 -2.87
N THR A 568 3.83 -7.00 -1.60
CA THR A 568 4.29 -6.15 -0.49
C THR A 568 5.82 -6.17 -0.41
N PHE A 569 6.45 -7.34 -0.46
CA PHE A 569 7.91 -7.46 -0.49
C PHE A 569 8.55 -6.77 -1.71
N ASP A 570 7.86 -6.71 -2.85
CA ASP A 570 8.31 -6.00 -4.05
C ASP A 570 8.55 -4.50 -3.80
N HIS A 571 7.79 -3.90 -2.88
CA HIS A 571 8.00 -2.54 -2.36
C HIS A 571 9.09 -2.52 -1.28
N LEU A 572 9.06 -3.45 -0.31
CA LEU A 572 9.98 -3.46 0.82
C LEU A 572 11.45 -3.64 0.41
N VAL A 573 11.74 -4.46 -0.60
CA VAL A 573 13.13 -4.73 -1.06
C VAL A 573 13.79 -3.53 -1.73
N MET A 574 13.05 -2.45 -1.99
CA MET A 574 13.63 -1.15 -2.37
C MET A 574 14.51 -0.55 -1.27
N CYS A 575 14.27 -0.94 -0.01
CA CYS A 575 15.20 -0.69 1.08
C CYS A 575 16.20 -1.85 1.19
N THR A 576 17.48 -1.59 0.92
CA THR A 576 18.55 -2.61 1.00
C THR A 576 18.66 -3.24 2.40
N ALA A 577 18.29 -2.54 3.47
CA ALA A 577 18.26 -3.13 4.82
C ALA A 577 17.19 -4.22 4.95
N LEU A 578 15.96 -3.95 4.49
CA LEU A 578 14.87 -4.93 4.46
C LEU A 578 15.17 -6.10 3.50
N LEU A 579 15.84 -5.85 2.37
CA LEU A 579 16.31 -6.91 1.48
C LEU A 579 17.33 -7.83 2.19
N LYS A 580 18.27 -7.27 2.97
CA LYS A 580 19.20 -8.08 3.77
C LYS A 580 18.43 -8.94 4.78
N ASP A 581 17.46 -8.35 5.48
CA ASP A 581 16.65 -9.06 6.45
C ASP A 581 15.82 -10.17 5.79
N LEU A 582 15.22 -9.94 4.63
CA LEU A 582 14.52 -10.97 3.84
C LEU A 582 15.44 -12.16 3.54
N VAL A 583 16.68 -11.88 3.10
CA VAL A 583 17.67 -12.94 2.82
C VAL A 583 18.06 -13.69 4.10
N TYR A 584 18.39 -12.97 5.18
CA TYR A 584 18.79 -13.58 6.45
C TYR A 584 17.65 -14.31 7.16
N CYS A 585 16.39 -13.97 6.90
CA CYS A 585 15.22 -14.67 7.43
C CYS A 585 14.80 -15.88 6.57
N GLY A 586 15.59 -16.28 5.57
CA GLY A 586 15.32 -17.44 4.73
C GLY A 586 14.31 -17.20 3.60
N GLY A 587 13.96 -15.94 3.33
CA GLY A 587 12.98 -15.58 2.30
C GLY A 587 13.31 -16.12 0.92
N LEU A 588 14.58 -16.23 0.55
CA LEU A 588 14.98 -16.80 -0.75
C LEU A 588 14.56 -18.27 -0.91
N VAL A 589 14.67 -19.09 0.14
CA VAL A 589 14.25 -20.52 0.07
C VAL A 589 12.74 -20.62 -0.05
N TYR A 590 12.00 -19.80 0.70
CA TYR A 590 10.54 -19.79 0.63
C TYR A 590 10.04 -19.30 -0.71
N LEU A 591 10.64 -18.25 -1.27
CA LEU A 591 10.32 -17.76 -2.61
C LEU A 591 10.63 -18.82 -3.68
N LEU A 592 11.79 -19.50 -3.60
CA LEU A 592 12.11 -20.59 -4.51
C LEU A 592 11.14 -21.78 -4.36
N GLU A 593 10.76 -22.14 -3.14
CA GLU A 593 9.77 -23.19 -2.89
C GLU A 593 8.42 -22.82 -3.54
N ILE A 594 7.96 -21.57 -3.37
CA ILE A 594 6.73 -21.06 -3.99
C ILE A 594 6.85 -21.07 -5.52
N LEU A 595 8.00 -20.65 -6.07
CA LEU A 595 8.25 -20.64 -7.51
C LEU A 595 8.13 -22.02 -8.15
N VAL A 596 8.57 -23.07 -7.43
CA VAL A 596 8.57 -24.45 -7.94
C VAL A 596 7.24 -25.16 -7.68
N ARG A 597 6.61 -24.93 -6.51
CA ARG A 597 5.46 -25.74 -6.05
C ARG A 597 4.10 -25.08 -6.19
N SER A 598 4.02 -23.75 -6.33
CA SER A 598 2.74 -23.08 -6.43
C SER A 598 2.02 -23.46 -7.74
N PRO A 599 0.75 -23.87 -7.71
CA PRO A 599 -0.01 -24.10 -8.94
C PRO A 599 -0.50 -22.80 -9.59
N ILE A 600 -0.46 -21.68 -8.84
CA ILE A 600 -0.97 -20.40 -9.31
C ILE A 600 0.11 -19.66 -10.11
N ARG A 601 -0.02 -19.66 -11.45
CA ARG A 601 0.93 -19.01 -12.36
C ARG A 601 1.21 -17.53 -12.00
N ARG A 602 0.19 -16.75 -11.64
CA ARG A 602 0.35 -15.33 -11.26
C ARG A 602 1.27 -15.14 -10.05
N VAL A 603 1.18 -16.04 -9.05
CA VAL A 603 2.06 -15.99 -7.88
C VAL A 603 3.50 -16.28 -8.29
N ARG A 604 3.73 -17.27 -9.16
CA ARG A 604 5.06 -17.59 -9.69
C ARG A 604 5.65 -16.42 -10.49
N GLU A 605 4.84 -15.74 -11.31
CA GLU A 605 5.24 -14.53 -12.04
C GLU A 605 5.64 -13.40 -11.10
N ALA A 606 4.85 -13.15 -10.04
CA ALA A 606 5.19 -12.16 -9.02
C ALA A 606 6.52 -12.51 -8.30
N VAL A 607 6.74 -13.79 -7.96
CA VAL A 607 8.00 -14.24 -7.34
C VAL A 607 9.19 -14.04 -8.26
N VAL A 608 9.05 -14.34 -9.56
CA VAL A 608 10.10 -14.10 -10.57
C VAL A 608 10.47 -12.62 -10.61
N ASN A 609 9.48 -11.73 -10.62
CA ASN A 609 9.69 -10.28 -10.63
C ASN A 609 10.40 -9.79 -9.35
N LEU A 610 9.97 -10.28 -8.18
CA LEU A 610 10.62 -9.98 -6.90
C LEU A 610 12.08 -10.45 -6.89
N LEU A 611 12.36 -11.69 -7.30
CA LEU A 611 13.72 -12.24 -7.38
C LEU A 611 14.60 -11.47 -8.37
N SER A 612 14.05 -11.08 -9.52
CA SER A 612 14.73 -10.22 -10.50
C SER A 612 15.17 -8.91 -9.87
N ARG A 613 14.26 -8.24 -9.15
CA ARG A 613 14.53 -6.99 -8.43
C ARG A 613 15.59 -7.15 -7.35
N CYS A 614 15.55 -8.24 -6.59
CA CYS A 614 16.58 -8.60 -5.61
C CYS A 614 17.96 -8.76 -6.26
N LEU A 615 18.05 -9.33 -7.48
CA LEU A 615 19.31 -9.56 -8.20
C LEU A 615 19.95 -8.28 -8.74
N VAL A 616 19.17 -7.20 -8.91
CA VAL A 616 19.63 -5.89 -9.39
C VAL A 616 20.26 -5.05 -8.26
N ASP A 617 20.00 -5.37 -6.99
CA ASP A 617 20.56 -4.63 -5.85
C ASP A 617 22.11 -4.66 -5.86
N LYS A 618 22.72 -3.49 -5.67
CA LYS A 618 24.17 -3.30 -5.79
C LYS A 618 24.98 -3.96 -4.67
N GLN A 619 24.40 -4.12 -3.47
CA GLN A 619 25.10 -4.61 -2.30
C GLN A 619 24.94 -6.13 -2.13
N VAL A 620 23.71 -6.63 -2.31
CA VAL A 620 23.33 -8.01 -1.99
C VAL A 620 23.12 -8.85 -3.24
N GLY A 621 22.84 -8.24 -4.40
CA GLY A 621 22.46 -8.96 -5.63
C GLY A 621 23.47 -10.00 -6.11
N ARG A 622 24.78 -9.75 -5.98
CA ARG A 622 25.83 -10.75 -6.30
C ARG A 622 25.77 -11.97 -5.38
N ARG A 623 25.53 -11.74 -4.08
CA ARG A 623 25.39 -12.82 -3.09
C ARG A 623 24.10 -13.60 -3.34
N ILE A 624 23.01 -12.93 -3.67
CA ILE A 624 21.74 -13.58 -4.04
C ILE A 624 21.95 -14.45 -5.29
N GLN A 625 22.63 -13.94 -6.32
CA GLN A 625 22.94 -14.73 -7.52
C GLN A 625 23.75 -16.00 -7.18
N ALA A 626 24.74 -15.89 -6.31
CA ALA A 626 25.53 -17.05 -5.87
C ALA A 626 24.66 -18.08 -5.11
N LEU A 627 23.80 -17.62 -4.21
CA LEU A 627 22.86 -18.47 -3.47
C LEU A 627 21.85 -19.16 -4.40
N LEU A 628 21.28 -18.44 -5.37
CA LEU A 628 20.40 -19.04 -6.37
C LEU A 628 21.16 -20.08 -7.22
N GLY A 629 22.43 -19.84 -7.54
CA GLY A 629 23.29 -20.76 -8.27
C GLY A 629 23.63 -22.05 -7.52
N GLN A 630 23.43 -22.11 -6.20
CA GLN A 630 23.56 -23.36 -5.43
C GLN A 630 22.37 -24.30 -5.65
N TYR A 631 21.23 -23.77 -6.11
CA TYR A 631 20.03 -24.57 -6.42
C TYR A 631 19.81 -24.74 -7.91
N LEU A 632 20.09 -23.71 -8.70
CA LEU A 632 19.68 -23.62 -10.10
C LEU A 632 20.90 -23.63 -11.04
N PRO A 633 20.79 -24.27 -12.22
CA PRO A 633 21.76 -24.08 -13.30
C PRO A 633 22.01 -22.59 -13.61
N PRO A 634 23.26 -22.19 -13.97
CA PRO A 634 23.66 -20.78 -14.12
C PRO A 634 22.78 -19.93 -15.06
N ILE A 635 22.16 -20.55 -16.06
CA ILE A 635 21.23 -19.90 -16.99
C ILE A 635 20.05 -19.25 -16.27
N PHE A 636 19.55 -19.84 -15.19
CA PHE A 636 18.31 -19.41 -14.54
C PHE A 636 18.51 -18.12 -13.74
N PRO A 637 19.50 -17.99 -12.83
CA PRO A 637 19.78 -16.72 -12.17
C PRO A 637 20.10 -15.57 -13.15
N GLU A 638 20.73 -15.88 -14.28
CA GLU A 638 21.01 -14.90 -15.34
C GLU A 638 19.72 -14.46 -16.05
N THR A 639 18.87 -15.41 -16.43
CA THR A 639 17.57 -15.14 -17.05
C THR A 639 16.65 -14.36 -16.10
N LEU A 640 16.66 -14.67 -14.80
CA LEU A 640 15.93 -13.90 -13.78
C LEU A 640 16.37 -12.44 -13.74
N ARG A 641 17.68 -12.17 -13.89
CA ARG A 641 18.21 -10.80 -13.88
C ARG A 641 17.90 -10.06 -15.18
N ASP A 642 18.15 -10.70 -16.32
CA ASP A 642 18.20 -10.01 -17.61
C ASP A 642 16.84 -10.01 -18.34
N SER A 643 16.04 -11.07 -18.17
CA SER A 643 14.79 -11.28 -18.91
C SER A 643 13.75 -12.09 -18.11
N PRO A 644 13.21 -11.53 -17.00
CA PRO A 644 12.29 -12.25 -16.09
C PRO A 644 11.00 -12.74 -16.77
N ASP A 645 10.45 -12.02 -17.75
CA ASP A 645 9.21 -12.39 -18.44
C ASP A 645 9.31 -13.75 -19.17
N SER A 646 10.51 -14.11 -19.64
CA SER A 646 10.78 -15.36 -20.34
C SER A 646 11.08 -16.53 -19.40
N PHE A 647 11.29 -16.26 -18.10
CA PHE A 647 11.81 -17.23 -17.14
C PHE A 647 10.89 -18.44 -16.99
N LEU A 648 9.58 -18.23 -16.74
CA LEU A 648 8.67 -19.34 -16.48
C LEU A 648 8.51 -20.25 -17.70
N HIS A 649 8.47 -19.67 -18.90
CA HIS A 649 8.46 -20.45 -20.14
C HIS A 649 9.72 -21.31 -20.27
N LEU A 650 10.89 -20.74 -19.98
CA LEU A 650 12.15 -21.47 -19.96
C LEU A 650 12.16 -22.56 -18.86
N PHE A 651 11.68 -22.25 -17.66
CA PHE A 651 11.73 -23.12 -16.48
C PHE A 651 10.77 -24.31 -16.57
N ASP A 652 9.56 -24.12 -17.10
CA ASP A 652 8.55 -25.17 -17.19
C ASP A 652 8.74 -26.08 -18.40
N SER A 653 9.46 -25.62 -19.42
CA SER A 653 9.75 -26.40 -20.62
C SER A 653 10.90 -27.39 -20.38
N ASP A 654 10.88 -28.50 -21.13
CA ASP A 654 11.98 -29.46 -21.15
C ASP A 654 13.05 -29.02 -22.15
N HIS A 655 14.31 -29.06 -21.73
CA HIS A 655 15.47 -28.67 -22.51
C HIS A 655 16.55 -29.73 -22.40
N GLU A 656 17.08 -30.11 -23.56
CA GLU A 656 18.29 -30.90 -23.66
C GLU A 656 19.16 -30.29 -24.76
N ASN A 657 20.07 -29.41 -24.34
CA ASN A 657 20.99 -28.74 -25.23
C ASN A 657 22.35 -28.51 -24.55
N PRO A 658 23.39 -28.08 -25.30
CA PRO A 658 24.72 -27.90 -24.76
C PRO A 658 24.85 -26.98 -23.55
N GLU A 659 23.93 -26.04 -23.32
CA GLU A 659 24.00 -25.08 -22.20
C GLU A 659 22.99 -25.35 -21.09
N LEU A 660 22.03 -26.26 -21.31
CA LEU A 660 20.99 -26.59 -20.35
C LEU A 660 20.46 -28.00 -20.57
N ILE A 661 20.52 -28.80 -19.50
CA ILE A 661 19.74 -30.02 -19.35
C ILE A 661 18.77 -29.76 -18.20
N TRP A 662 17.48 -29.72 -18.53
CA TRP A 662 16.42 -29.38 -17.60
C TRP A 662 15.13 -30.07 -18.01
N ASN A 663 14.59 -30.93 -17.16
CA ASN A 663 13.33 -31.63 -17.43
C ASN A 663 12.53 -31.85 -16.14
N ALA A 664 11.43 -32.61 -16.23
CA ALA A 664 10.58 -32.92 -15.10
C ALA A 664 11.34 -33.51 -13.91
N ASP A 665 12.25 -34.47 -14.13
CA ASP A 665 13.03 -35.09 -13.06
C ASP A 665 13.97 -34.08 -12.34
N PHE A 666 14.53 -33.11 -13.07
CA PHE A 666 15.33 -32.04 -12.47
C PHE A 666 14.48 -31.10 -11.63
N ARG A 667 13.28 -30.76 -12.11
CA ARG A 667 12.31 -29.93 -11.37
C ARG A 667 11.85 -30.65 -10.11
N ASP A 668 11.59 -31.95 -10.18
CA ASP A 668 11.22 -32.78 -9.04
C ASP A 668 12.35 -32.86 -8.01
N LYS A 669 13.60 -33.06 -8.47
CA LYS A 669 14.75 -33.07 -7.56
C LYS A 669 14.96 -31.73 -6.86
N LEU A 670 14.79 -30.63 -7.58
CA LEU A 670 14.82 -29.28 -7.00
C LEU A 670 13.68 -29.08 -5.99
N SER A 671 12.47 -29.51 -6.32
CA SER A 671 11.29 -29.42 -5.45
C SER A 671 11.50 -30.17 -4.14
N GLU A 672 12.07 -31.38 -4.20
CA GLU A 672 12.42 -32.19 -3.03
C GLU A 672 13.46 -31.49 -2.13
N ALA A 673 14.55 -30.99 -2.74
CA ALA A 673 15.62 -30.31 -2.02
C ALA A 673 15.12 -29.03 -1.33
N LEU A 674 14.35 -28.20 -2.04
CA LEU A 674 13.77 -26.97 -1.50
C LEU A 674 12.75 -27.24 -0.40
N SER A 675 11.85 -28.21 -0.60
CA SER A 675 10.84 -28.57 0.40
C SER A 675 11.50 -29.04 1.71
N THR A 676 12.52 -29.91 1.61
CA THR A 676 13.26 -30.41 2.77
C THR A 676 13.90 -29.25 3.54
N GLN A 677 14.66 -28.40 2.84
CA GLN A 677 15.37 -27.31 3.49
C GLN A 677 14.45 -26.21 4.03
N ALA A 678 13.35 -25.91 3.33
CA ALA A 678 12.34 -24.96 3.79
C ALA A 678 11.66 -25.48 5.07
N ASN A 679 11.32 -26.78 5.13
CA ASN A 679 10.71 -27.41 6.30
C ASN A 679 11.65 -27.41 7.51
N GLU A 680 12.91 -27.81 7.31
CA GLU A 680 13.92 -27.81 8.36
C GLU A 680 14.15 -26.39 8.91
N PHE A 681 14.32 -25.42 8.01
CA PHE A 681 14.59 -24.05 8.41
C PHE A 681 13.37 -23.39 9.07
N TYR A 682 12.17 -23.61 8.55
CA TYR A 682 10.92 -23.11 9.16
C TYR A 682 10.72 -23.70 10.56
N SER A 683 10.97 -25.00 10.72
CA SER A 683 10.89 -25.67 12.03
C SER A 683 11.90 -25.10 13.03
N ALA A 684 13.12 -24.76 12.58
CA ALA A 684 14.11 -24.08 13.40
C ALA A 684 13.71 -22.65 13.75
N GLN A 685 13.11 -21.90 12.81
CA GLN A 685 12.61 -20.54 13.05
C GLN A 685 11.45 -20.51 14.04
N LEU A 686 10.57 -21.51 14.05
CA LEU A 686 9.51 -21.63 15.06
C LEU A 686 10.06 -21.79 16.49
N GLN A 687 11.27 -22.33 16.64
CA GLN A 687 11.94 -22.45 17.94
C GLN A 687 12.75 -21.20 18.27
N ASN A 688 13.41 -20.62 17.28
CA ASN A 688 14.20 -19.40 17.41
C ASN A 688 13.94 -18.45 16.23
N PRO A 689 13.05 -17.45 16.37
CA PRO A 689 12.75 -16.50 15.31
C PRO A 689 13.96 -15.65 14.86
N GLN A 690 15.04 -15.59 15.64
CA GLN A 690 16.24 -14.81 15.32
C GLN A 690 17.32 -15.63 14.60
N ILE A 691 17.04 -16.89 14.27
CA ILE A 691 17.98 -17.72 13.49
C ILE A 691 18.22 -17.11 12.10
N ARG A 692 19.50 -16.96 11.74
CA ARG A 692 19.90 -16.47 10.42
C ARG A 692 20.07 -17.62 9.45
N TRP A 693 19.40 -17.52 8.32
CA TRP A 693 19.57 -18.41 7.20
C TRP A 693 20.94 -18.22 6.56
N SER A 694 21.66 -19.32 6.40
CA SER A 694 22.94 -19.38 5.72
C SER A 694 23.13 -20.78 5.15
N ILE A 695 23.75 -20.84 3.98
CA ILE A 695 24.10 -22.08 3.32
C ILE A 695 25.62 -22.12 3.15
N PRO A 696 26.28 -23.26 3.44
CA PRO A 696 27.71 -23.42 3.16
C PRO A 696 28.02 -23.17 1.68
N ASP A 697 29.13 -22.49 1.37
CA ASP A 697 29.55 -22.26 -0.02
C ASP A 697 29.80 -23.57 -0.78
N SER A 698 30.06 -24.67 -0.07
CA SER A 698 30.22 -26.02 -0.62
C SER A 698 28.90 -26.71 -0.98
N PHE A 699 27.76 -26.20 -0.53
CA PHE A 699 26.47 -26.79 -0.84
C PHE A 699 26.07 -26.44 -2.28
N ALA A 700 25.69 -27.46 -3.03
CA ALA A 700 24.98 -27.32 -4.28
C ALA A 700 24.01 -28.50 -4.42
N VAL A 701 22.83 -28.27 -4.98
CA VAL A 701 21.90 -29.35 -5.31
C VAL A 701 22.58 -30.26 -6.33
N SER A 702 22.89 -31.48 -5.89
CA SER A 702 23.49 -32.49 -6.77
C SER A 702 22.42 -33.04 -7.71
N TYR A 703 22.57 -32.74 -8.99
CA TYR A 703 21.78 -33.35 -10.06
C TYR A 703 22.42 -34.62 -10.63
N ALA A 704 23.57 -35.04 -10.10
CA ALA A 704 24.34 -36.18 -10.61
C ALA A 704 23.52 -37.48 -10.64
N ASP A 705 22.69 -37.72 -9.62
CA ASP A 705 21.85 -38.92 -9.55
C ASP A 705 20.78 -38.94 -10.65
N VAL A 706 20.22 -37.77 -10.98
CA VAL A 706 19.25 -37.60 -12.08
C VAL A 706 19.94 -37.89 -13.41
N PHE A 707 21.16 -37.38 -13.61
CA PHE A 707 21.97 -37.68 -14.79
C PHE A 707 22.29 -39.17 -14.92
N MET A 708 22.73 -39.80 -13.83
CA MET A 708 23.10 -41.22 -13.83
C MET A 708 21.89 -42.11 -14.10
N LYS A 709 20.72 -41.78 -13.53
CA LYS A 709 19.46 -42.47 -13.80
C LYS A 709 19.07 -42.34 -15.27
N ALA A 710 19.05 -41.13 -15.82
CA ALA A 710 18.72 -40.88 -17.23
C ALA A 710 19.70 -41.60 -18.19
N ALA A 711 21.00 -41.57 -17.89
CA ALA A 711 22.01 -42.29 -18.68
C ALA A 711 21.83 -43.81 -18.61
N SER A 712 21.50 -44.36 -17.43
CA SER A 712 21.26 -45.80 -17.25
C SER A 712 20.00 -46.29 -18.00
N GLU A 713 18.94 -45.48 -18.04
CA GLU A 713 17.70 -45.77 -18.75
C GLU A 713 17.90 -45.72 -20.27
N ARG A 714 18.66 -44.74 -20.78
CA ARG A 714 19.02 -44.66 -22.21
C ARG A 714 19.86 -45.86 -22.65
N ARG A 715 20.83 -46.27 -21.85
CA ARG A 715 21.66 -47.47 -22.11
C ARG A 715 20.85 -48.76 -22.12
N ARG A 716 19.77 -48.85 -21.32
CA ARG A 716 18.87 -50.01 -21.30
C ARG A 716 18.02 -50.09 -22.56
N ASN A 717 17.71 -48.97 -23.19
CA ASN A 717 16.81 -48.86 -24.33
C ASN A 717 17.51 -48.86 -25.70
N ASN A 718 18.82 -48.63 -25.76
CA ASN A 718 19.58 -48.55 -27.02
C ASN A 718 20.80 -49.49 -27.04
N VAL A 719 20.82 -50.45 -27.97
CA VAL A 719 21.87 -51.50 -28.08
C VAL A 719 23.07 -51.03 -28.93
N GLN A 720 22.92 -49.94 -29.70
CA GLN A 720 24.01 -49.28 -30.43
C GLN A 720 24.38 -47.99 -29.71
N SER A 721 25.26 -48.07 -28.71
CA SER A 721 25.77 -46.87 -28.04
C SER A 721 26.70 -46.11 -28.97
N SER A 722 26.47 -44.80 -29.14
CA SER A 722 27.44 -43.94 -29.83
C SER A 722 28.74 -43.87 -29.02
N GLU A 723 29.89 -43.62 -29.67
CA GLU A 723 31.18 -43.42 -28.96
C GLU A 723 31.09 -42.33 -27.88
N GLU A 724 30.16 -41.39 -28.03
CA GLU A 724 29.90 -40.27 -27.11
C GLU A 724 29.10 -40.70 -25.87
N GLU A 725 28.16 -41.65 -26.03
CA GLU A 725 27.43 -42.26 -24.91
C GLU A 725 28.35 -43.15 -24.06
N GLU A 726 29.30 -43.84 -24.70
CA GLU A 726 30.33 -44.63 -24.00
C GLU A 726 31.34 -43.73 -23.26
N LEU A 727 31.67 -42.57 -23.85
CA LEU A 727 32.49 -41.54 -23.19
C LEU A 727 31.77 -40.93 -21.98
N MET A 728 30.47 -40.67 -22.09
CA MET A 728 29.65 -40.19 -20.98
C MET A 728 29.52 -41.23 -19.86
N ALA A 729 29.38 -42.51 -20.20
CA ALA A 729 29.30 -43.59 -19.22
C ALA A 729 30.62 -43.82 -18.46
N SER A 730 31.76 -43.45 -19.04
CA SER A 730 33.08 -43.62 -18.44
C SER A 730 33.58 -42.37 -17.68
N LEU A 731 33.27 -41.17 -18.18
CA LEU A 731 33.74 -39.90 -17.57
C LEU A 731 32.67 -39.18 -16.73
N GLY A 732 31.39 -39.52 -16.90
CA GLY A 732 30.27 -38.74 -16.36
C GLY A 732 30.00 -37.44 -17.14
N PRO A 733 29.05 -36.61 -16.68
CA PRO A 733 28.74 -35.33 -17.33
C PRO A 733 29.89 -34.33 -17.12
N VAL A 734 30.69 -34.12 -18.15
CA VAL A 734 31.73 -33.08 -18.17
C VAL A 734 31.11 -31.73 -18.50
N ILE A 735 31.12 -30.82 -17.51
CA ILE A 735 30.60 -29.46 -17.65
C ILE A 735 31.77 -28.49 -17.54
N ILE A 736 31.96 -27.66 -18.56
CA ILE A 736 32.99 -26.61 -18.57
C ILE A 736 32.30 -25.30 -18.89
N ALA A 737 32.51 -24.29 -18.03
CA ALA A 737 31.90 -22.97 -18.21
C ALA A 737 30.36 -22.99 -18.36
N GLY A 738 29.69 -23.95 -17.74
CA GLY A 738 28.24 -24.14 -17.85
C GLY A 738 27.77 -24.85 -19.12
N VAL A 739 28.69 -25.40 -19.93
CA VAL A 739 28.40 -26.12 -21.17
C VAL A 739 28.67 -27.62 -20.96
N TYR A 740 27.69 -28.44 -21.30
CA TYR A 740 27.79 -29.90 -21.37
C TYR A 740 28.59 -30.29 -22.62
N VAL A 741 29.87 -30.59 -22.41
CA VAL A 741 30.86 -30.71 -23.50
C VAL A 741 30.49 -31.83 -24.48
N HIS A 742 29.93 -32.93 -23.98
CA HIS A 742 29.48 -34.05 -24.82
C HIS A 742 28.31 -33.67 -25.73
N LEU A 743 27.30 -32.94 -25.22
CA LEU A 743 26.18 -32.45 -26.04
C LEU A 743 26.63 -31.42 -27.07
N TYR A 744 27.58 -30.56 -26.69
CA TYR A 744 28.14 -29.56 -27.60
C TYR A 744 28.84 -30.24 -28.79
N VAL A 745 29.67 -31.25 -28.53
CA VAL A 745 30.36 -32.02 -29.58
C VAL A 745 29.38 -32.81 -30.45
N ALA A 746 28.30 -33.35 -29.86
CA ALA A 746 27.24 -34.05 -30.57
C ALA A 746 26.36 -33.11 -31.44
N SER A 747 26.36 -31.81 -31.14
CA SER A 747 25.50 -30.79 -31.77
C SER A 747 26.31 -29.78 -32.60
N PRO A 748 26.83 -30.17 -33.78
CA PRO A 748 27.65 -29.29 -34.60
C PRO A 748 26.89 -28.04 -35.04
N GLY A 749 27.50 -26.86 -34.90
CA GLY A 749 26.90 -25.56 -35.26
C GLY A 749 26.08 -24.89 -34.17
N TRP A 750 26.06 -25.42 -32.94
CA TRP A 750 25.37 -24.77 -31.82
C TRP A 750 26.04 -23.44 -31.43
N VAL A 751 25.25 -22.36 -31.40
CA VAL A 751 25.76 -21.03 -31.11
C VAL A 751 25.78 -20.78 -29.59
N LEU A 752 26.95 -20.96 -28.98
CA LEU A 752 27.15 -20.67 -27.56
C LEU A 752 26.95 -19.18 -27.24
N ARG A 753 26.38 -18.87 -26.06
CA ARG A 753 26.21 -17.50 -25.56
C ARG A 753 27.52 -16.85 -25.14
N ARG A 754 28.39 -17.59 -24.45
CA ARG A 754 29.72 -17.13 -24.01
C ARG A 754 30.84 -17.98 -24.59
N PRO A 755 31.06 -17.95 -25.92
CA PRO A 755 32.05 -18.81 -26.57
C PRO A 755 33.49 -18.53 -26.14
N GLU A 756 33.82 -17.29 -25.82
CA GLU A 756 35.16 -16.91 -25.35
C GLU A 756 35.48 -17.54 -23.99
N LEU A 757 34.55 -17.43 -23.04
CA LEU A 757 34.72 -17.98 -21.68
C LEU A 757 34.76 -19.51 -21.72
N PHE A 758 33.94 -20.14 -22.58
CA PHE A 758 34.00 -21.57 -22.81
C PHE A 758 35.34 -22.00 -23.43
N LEU A 759 35.79 -21.34 -24.50
CA LEU A 759 37.08 -21.65 -25.14
C LEU A 759 38.25 -21.51 -24.17
N ASP A 760 38.29 -20.42 -23.39
CA ASP A 760 39.34 -20.21 -22.38
C ASP A 760 39.36 -21.33 -21.35
N SER A 761 38.18 -21.68 -20.80
CA SER A 761 38.05 -22.74 -19.79
C SER A 761 38.39 -24.13 -20.34
N VAL A 762 37.99 -24.43 -21.59
CA VAL A 762 38.34 -25.70 -22.25
C VAL A 762 39.84 -25.75 -22.57
N MET A 763 40.45 -24.64 -22.99
CA MET A 763 41.89 -24.58 -23.25
C MET A 763 42.73 -24.73 -21.99
N ASP A 764 42.34 -24.09 -20.88
CA ASP A 764 43.02 -24.25 -19.59
C ASP A 764 42.91 -25.71 -19.10
N THR A 765 41.70 -26.29 -19.13
CA THR A 765 41.51 -27.71 -18.76
C THR A 765 42.23 -28.66 -19.72
N TRP A 766 42.31 -28.36 -21.01
CA TRP A 766 43.05 -29.16 -21.99
C TRP A 766 44.56 -29.14 -21.66
N ILE A 767 45.13 -27.96 -21.38
CA ILE A 767 46.54 -27.77 -21.00
C ILE A 767 46.88 -28.54 -19.72
N GLU A 768 45.98 -28.56 -18.74
CA GLU A 768 46.20 -29.33 -17.50
C GLU A 768 46.13 -30.84 -17.70
N ASN A 769 45.35 -31.31 -18.68
CA ASN A 769 45.11 -32.74 -18.89
C ASN A 769 46.09 -33.39 -19.86
N ILE A 770 46.71 -32.64 -20.78
CA ILE A 770 47.72 -33.21 -21.69
C ILE A 770 48.97 -33.71 -20.94
N SER A 771 49.35 -33.08 -19.83
CA SER A 771 50.46 -33.53 -18.98
C SER A 771 50.14 -34.74 -18.10
N LYS A 772 48.87 -35.17 -18.05
CA LYS A 772 48.37 -36.28 -17.22
C LYS A 772 48.13 -37.56 -18.03
N LEU A 773 48.57 -37.61 -19.29
CA LEU A 773 48.46 -38.80 -20.12
C LEU A 773 49.34 -39.96 -19.55
N PRO A 774 48.88 -41.22 -19.65
CA PRO A 774 47.76 -41.71 -20.45
C PRO A 774 46.37 -41.68 -19.76
N ASP A 775 46.30 -41.41 -18.46
CA ASP A 775 45.06 -41.57 -17.66
C ASP A 775 43.92 -40.63 -18.12
N SER A 776 44.26 -39.47 -18.66
CA SER A 776 43.32 -38.45 -19.14
C SER A 776 42.90 -38.59 -20.61
N ALA A 777 43.28 -39.67 -21.31
CA ALA A 777 43.14 -39.77 -22.78
C ALA A 777 41.72 -39.52 -23.30
N LEU A 778 40.69 -40.10 -22.66
CA LEU A 778 39.29 -39.92 -23.07
C LEU A 778 38.81 -38.48 -22.85
N LEU A 779 39.16 -37.87 -21.72
CA LEU A 779 38.82 -36.48 -21.41
C LEU A 779 39.52 -35.54 -22.40
N LEU A 780 40.82 -35.75 -22.64
CA LEU A 780 41.59 -34.94 -23.59
C LEU A 780 41.00 -35.01 -25.00
N ARG A 781 40.56 -36.20 -25.44
CA ARG A 781 39.88 -36.38 -26.73
C ARG A 781 38.59 -35.54 -26.82
N LEU A 782 37.76 -35.56 -25.77
CA LEU A 782 36.53 -34.77 -25.71
C LEU A 782 36.81 -33.27 -25.74
N LEU A 783 37.76 -32.80 -24.92
CA LEU A 783 38.17 -31.40 -24.87
C LEU A 783 38.72 -30.93 -26.21
N THR A 784 39.54 -31.75 -26.88
CA THR A 784 40.09 -31.44 -28.21
C THR A 784 38.98 -31.27 -29.23
N ARG A 785 38.01 -32.20 -29.27
CA ARG A 785 36.85 -32.09 -30.17
C ARG A 785 36.03 -30.83 -29.89
N ALA A 786 35.80 -30.51 -28.63
CA ALA A 786 35.08 -29.30 -28.24
C ALA A 786 35.81 -28.02 -28.64
N CYS A 787 37.11 -27.92 -28.37
CA CYS A 787 37.95 -26.80 -28.84
C CYS A 787 37.86 -26.63 -30.35
N CYS A 788 38.03 -27.72 -31.11
CA CYS A 788 37.95 -27.67 -32.57
C CYS A 788 36.56 -27.21 -33.03
N ALA A 789 35.48 -27.74 -32.43
CA ALA A 789 34.11 -27.34 -32.76
C ALA A 789 33.88 -25.84 -32.55
N VAL A 790 34.28 -25.27 -31.40
CA VAL A 790 34.15 -23.82 -31.14
C VAL A 790 34.94 -22.98 -32.15
N LEU A 791 36.16 -23.41 -32.47
CA LEU A 791 37.04 -22.69 -33.40
C LEU A 791 36.56 -22.80 -34.86
N VAL A 792 35.83 -23.86 -35.21
CA VAL A 792 35.16 -23.99 -36.51
C VAL A 792 33.91 -23.12 -36.56
N ASP A 793 33.06 -23.16 -35.52
CA ASP A 793 31.82 -22.39 -35.45
C ASP A 793 32.10 -20.87 -35.42
N ARG A 794 33.17 -20.46 -34.73
CA ARG A 794 33.60 -19.06 -34.60
C ARG A 794 35.09 -18.88 -34.87
N PRO A 795 35.51 -18.80 -36.15
CA PRO A 795 36.92 -18.70 -36.53
C PRO A 795 37.61 -17.42 -36.02
N GLY A 796 36.85 -16.35 -35.74
CA GLY A 796 37.39 -15.10 -35.20
C GLY A 796 38.02 -15.22 -33.80
N LEU A 797 37.74 -16.31 -33.07
CA LEU A 797 38.36 -16.57 -31.76
C LEU A 797 39.83 -16.96 -31.87
N LEU A 798 40.27 -17.49 -33.02
CA LEU A 798 41.66 -17.88 -33.26
C LEU A 798 42.61 -16.68 -33.08
N ASP A 799 42.20 -15.50 -33.52
CA ASP A 799 42.98 -14.25 -33.48
C ASP A 799 43.23 -13.73 -32.05
N ALA A 800 42.48 -14.23 -31.06
CA ALA A 800 42.66 -13.89 -29.66
C ALA A 800 43.62 -14.83 -28.92
N LEU A 801 43.85 -16.05 -29.42
CA LEU A 801 44.65 -17.08 -28.75
C LEU A 801 46.10 -16.67 -28.46
N PRO A 802 46.83 -15.97 -29.37
CA PRO A 802 48.20 -15.53 -29.10
C PRO A 802 48.26 -14.51 -27.97
N ARG A 803 47.34 -13.54 -27.94
CA ARG A 803 47.27 -12.48 -26.93
C ARG A 803 46.95 -13.02 -25.54
N LYS A 804 46.11 -14.06 -25.45
CA LYS A 804 45.81 -14.76 -24.20
C LYS A 804 46.93 -15.71 -23.74
N GLY A 805 47.93 -15.96 -24.59
CA GLY A 805 49.10 -16.80 -24.26
C GLY A 805 48.89 -18.30 -24.44
N TYR A 806 47.69 -18.74 -24.83
CA TYR A 806 47.38 -20.17 -25.03
C TYR A 806 48.26 -20.82 -26.10
N LEU A 807 48.48 -20.14 -27.22
CA LEU A 807 49.34 -20.64 -28.31
C LEU A 807 50.76 -20.98 -27.80
N HIS A 808 51.41 -20.04 -27.12
CA HIS A 808 52.76 -20.21 -26.61
C HIS A 808 52.85 -21.38 -25.63
N ARG A 809 51.88 -21.48 -24.71
CA ARG A 809 51.80 -22.61 -23.76
C ARG A 809 51.65 -23.95 -24.47
N ILE A 810 50.80 -24.04 -25.50
CA ILE A 810 50.61 -25.26 -26.26
C ILE A 810 51.91 -25.65 -27.00
N ILE A 811 52.61 -24.69 -27.60
CA ILE A 811 53.90 -24.94 -28.29
C ILE A 811 54.96 -25.44 -27.29
N ASP A 812 55.07 -24.79 -26.13
CA ASP A 812 56.03 -25.19 -25.09
C ASP A 812 55.75 -26.62 -24.57
N LEU A 813 54.48 -27.06 -24.59
CA LEU A 813 54.07 -28.41 -24.21
C LEU A 813 54.37 -29.47 -25.28
N LEU A 814 54.47 -29.12 -26.56
CA LEU A 814 54.78 -30.08 -27.64
C LEU A 814 56.09 -30.83 -27.39
N ALA A 815 57.05 -30.17 -26.75
CA ALA A 815 58.34 -30.77 -26.38
C ALA A 815 58.21 -31.90 -25.34
N GLN A 816 57.09 -32.00 -24.63
CA GLN A 816 56.85 -32.95 -23.55
C GLN A 816 55.88 -34.08 -23.96
N VAL A 817 55.22 -33.97 -25.11
CA VAL A 817 54.28 -34.98 -25.61
C VAL A 817 55.04 -36.23 -26.08
N ASN A 818 54.77 -37.37 -25.45
CA ASN A 818 55.32 -38.69 -25.82
C ASN A 818 54.23 -39.73 -26.11
N ASP A 819 52.95 -39.38 -25.91
CA ASP A 819 51.80 -40.26 -26.09
C ASP A 819 51.11 -40.01 -27.45
N PRO A 820 50.66 -41.06 -28.16
CA PRO A 820 50.04 -40.91 -29.49
C PRO A 820 48.72 -40.13 -29.47
N GLU A 821 47.92 -40.20 -28.41
CA GLU A 821 46.67 -39.45 -28.29
C GLU A 821 46.97 -37.97 -28.02
N GLY A 822 47.95 -37.68 -27.16
CA GLY A 822 48.46 -36.33 -26.95
C GLY A 822 49.01 -35.70 -28.23
N ALA A 823 49.71 -36.50 -29.03
CA ALA A 823 50.24 -36.07 -30.32
C ALA A 823 49.12 -35.71 -31.31
N LYS A 824 48.10 -36.57 -31.41
CA LYS A 824 46.90 -36.32 -32.22
C LYS A 824 46.15 -35.05 -31.79
N ALA A 825 45.93 -34.88 -30.49
CA ALA A 825 45.23 -33.72 -29.94
C ALA A 825 45.96 -32.41 -30.26
N ALA A 826 47.29 -32.40 -30.11
CA ALA A 826 48.11 -31.23 -30.43
C ALA A 826 48.09 -30.88 -31.93
N VAL A 827 48.17 -31.88 -32.81
CA VAL A 827 48.11 -31.66 -34.28
C VAL A 827 46.78 -31.02 -34.68
N LEU A 828 45.66 -31.48 -34.13
CA LEU A 828 44.33 -30.93 -34.44
C LEU A 828 44.23 -29.44 -34.08
N LEU A 829 44.69 -29.05 -32.89
CA LEU A 829 44.68 -27.64 -32.48
C LEU A 829 45.64 -26.78 -33.31
N LEU A 830 46.86 -27.27 -33.56
CA LEU A 830 47.85 -26.58 -34.40
C LEU A 830 47.33 -26.38 -35.84
N HIS A 831 46.61 -27.37 -36.37
CA HIS A 831 45.98 -27.27 -37.67
C HIS A 831 44.98 -26.10 -37.72
N HIS A 832 44.09 -25.99 -36.74
CA HIS A 832 43.17 -24.85 -36.67
C HIS A 832 43.90 -23.51 -36.48
N MET A 833 44.93 -23.47 -35.63
CA MET A 833 45.75 -22.26 -35.42
C MET A 833 46.50 -21.83 -36.68
N SER A 834 46.93 -22.76 -37.54
CA SER A 834 47.59 -22.44 -38.82
C SER A 834 46.70 -21.70 -39.83
N ARG A 835 45.40 -21.60 -39.58
CA ARG A 835 44.47 -20.83 -40.42
C ARG A 835 44.44 -19.33 -40.07
N SER A 836 44.98 -18.93 -38.91
CA SER A 836 45.08 -17.52 -38.50
C SER A 836 46.49 -16.98 -38.70
N LYS A 837 46.59 -15.82 -39.39
CA LYS A 837 47.86 -15.14 -39.62
C LYS A 837 48.53 -14.68 -38.32
N LEU A 838 47.75 -14.23 -37.33
CA LEU A 838 48.26 -13.77 -36.04
C LEU A 838 48.84 -14.94 -35.22
N CYS A 839 48.22 -16.13 -35.33
CA CYS A 839 48.78 -17.34 -34.74
C CYS A 839 50.11 -17.72 -35.40
N ILE A 840 50.22 -17.66 -36.73
CA ILE A 840 51.48 -17.96 -37.44
C ILE A 840 52.59 -16.98 -37.03
N GLN A 841 52.28 -15.69 -36.91
CA GLN A 841 53.25 -14.68 -36.45
C GLN A 841 53.76 -15.01 -35.04
N ALA A 842 52.86 -15.35 -34.11
CA ALA A 842 53.27 -15.70 -32.74
C ALA A 842 53.95 -17.09 -32.64
N MET A 843 53.68 -18.02 -33.56
CA MET A 843 54.43 -19.28 -33.65
C MET A 843 55.93 -19.05 -33.92
N ALA A 844 56.31 -17.92 -34.55
CA ALA A 844 57.70 -17.58 -34.82
C ALA A 844 58.52 -17.32 -33.54
N ASP A 845 57.87 -16.90 -32.44
CA ASP A 845 58.51 -16.52 -31.18
C ASP A 845 59.03 -17.72 -30.37
N ARG A 846 58.61 -18.94 -30.73
CA ARG A 846 58.93 -20.21 -30.07
C ARG A 846 59.42 -21.25 -31.07
N ASP A 847 60.05 -22.33 -30.59
CA ASP A 847 60.53 -23.44 -31.43
C ASP A 847 59.40 -24.36 -31.90
N THR A 848 58.53 -23.81 -32.75
CA THR A 848 57.31 -24.47 -33.23
C THR A 848 57.63 -25.65 -34.14
N ILE A 849 58.60 -25.50 -35.06
CA ILE A 849 58.93 -26.57 -36.01
C ILE A 849 59.60 -27.76 -35.31
N GLY A 850 60.48 -27.50 -34.32
CA GLY A 850 61.06 -28.57 -33.50
C GLY A 850 59.99 -29.34 -32.72
N GLY A 851 59.00 -28.62 -32.15
CA GLY A 851 57.85 -29.22 -31.48
C GLY A 851 56.97 -30.08 -32.41
N ILE A 852 56.65 -29.56 -33.61
CA ILE A 852 55.88 -30.30 -34.61
C ILE A 852 56.61 -31.59 -35.03
N MET A 853 57.92 -31.54 -35.30
CA MET A 853 58.68 -32.74 -35.68
C MET A 853 58.66 -33.82 -34.59
N ARG A 854 58.71 -33.43 -33.32
CA ARG A 854 58.60 -34.38 -32.20
C ARG A 854 57.22 -35.05 -32.18
N VAL A 855 56.16 -34.26 -32.32
CA VAL A 855 54.77 -34.75 -32.34
C VAL A 855 54.53 -35.70 -33.52
N ILE A 856 55.05 -35.38 -34.72
CA ILE A 856 54.92 -36.25 -35.91
C ILE A 856 55.52 -37.63 -35.66
N ASN A 857 56.66 -37.70 -34.97
CA ASN A 857 57.31 -38.98 -34.64
C ASN A 857 56.52 -39.82 -33.63
N CYS A 858 55.58 -39.22 -32.89
CA CYS A 858 54.68 -39.89 -31.96
C CYS A 858 53.32 -40.26 -32.57
N CYS A 859 52.99 -39.77 -33.78
CA CYS A 859 51.71 -40.06 -34.44
C CYS A 859 51.66 -41.48 -35.03
N ILE A 860 50.48 -42.11 -35.00
CA ILE A 860 50.22 -43.46 -35.57
C ILE A 860 49.99 -43.41 -37.10
N GLY A 861 49.98 -42.21 -37.70
CA GLY A 861 49.96 -41.98 -39.14
C GLY A 861 48.65 -41.42 -39.71
N GLU A 862 47.49 -41.64 -39.09
CA GLU A 862 46.20 -41.05 -39.54
C GLU A 862 46.25 -39.51 -39.63
N GLU A 863 46.91 -38.89 -38.65
CA GLU A 863 47.02 -37.43 -38.51
C GLU A 863 48.02 -36.80 -39.47
N LEU A 864 48.81 -37.60 -40.19
CA LEU A 864 49.89 -37.11 -41.05
C LEU A 864 49.38 -36.28 -42.23
N GLY A 865 48.15 -36.53 -42.67
CA GLY A 865 47.45 -35.68 -43.65
C GLY A 865 47.21 -34.26 -43.13
N LEU A 866 46.72 -34.14 -41.90
CA LEU A 866 46.48 -32.86 -41.23
C LEU A 866 47.78 -32.14 -40.91
N VAL A 867 48.84 -32.86 -40.53
CA VAL A 867 50.19 -32.30 -40.38
C VAL A 867 50.64 -31.68 -41.70
N GLY A 868 50.50 -32.39 -42.82
CA GLY A 868 50.88 -31.87 -44.14
C GLY A 868 50.13 -30.58 -44.50
N GLU A 869 48.82 -30.54 -44.21
CA GLU A 869 47.99 -29.35 -44.42
C GLU A 869 48.40 -28.19 -43.49
N THR A 870 48.71 -28.49 -42.22
CA THR A 870 49.19 -27.52 -41.23
C THR A 870 50.52 -26.90 -41.66
N LEU A 871 51.48 -27.71 -42.09
CA LEU A 871 52.77 -27.24 -42.62
C LEU A 871 52.57 -26.36 -43.87
N PHE A 872 51.66 -26.74 -44.77
CA PHE A 872 51.31 -25.90 -45.91
C PHE A 872 50.71 -24.57 -45.48
N GLY A 873 49.74 -24.57 -44.56
CA GLY A 873 49.11 -23.35 -44.03
C GLY A 873 50.11 -22.40 -43.36
N ILE A 874 51.07 -22.95 -42.61
CA ILE A 874 52.16 -22.17 -41.99
C ILE A 874 53.05 -21.52 -43.04
N PHE A 875 53.51 -22.26 -44.05
CA PHE A 875 54.51 -21.77 -45.01
C PHE A 875 53.93 -21.00 -46.22
N ASP A 876 52.62 -21.09 -46.49
CA ASP A 876 51.96 -20.30 -47.54
C ASP A 876 51.62 -18.86 -47.06
N SER A 877 51.76 -18.58 -45.76
CA SER A 877 51.54 -17.27 -45.16
C SER A 877 52.74 -16.32 -45.37
N PRO A 878 52.52 -15.00 -45.59
CA PRO A 878 53.58 -14.05 -45.93
C PRO A 878 54.62 -13.79 -44.83
N ASP A 879 54.33 -14.10 -43.55
CA ASP A 879 55.20 -13.81 -42.40
C ASP A 879 55.93 -15.07 -41.85
N CYS A 880 56.14 -16.10 -42.67
CA CYS A 880 56.68 -17.39 -42.23
C CYS A 880 58.23 -17.49 -42.22
N ASP A 881 58.96 -16.43 -42.56
CA ASP A 881 60.43 -16.45 -42.69
C ASP A 881 61.19 -16.99 -41.45
N PRO A 882 60.84 -16.60 -40.20
CA PRO A 882 61.47 -17.18 -39.01
C PRO A 882 61.17 -18.67 -38.83
N LEU A 883 59.98 -19.12 -39.23
CA LEU A 883 59.57 -20.53 -39.18
C LEU A 883 60.30 -21.36 -40.24
N ILE A 884 60.59 -20.78 -41.41
CA ILE A 884 61.44 -21.40 -42.44
C ILE A 884 62.88 -21.55 -41.92
N ALA A 885 63.39 -20.57 -41.17
CA ALA A 885 64.69 -20.69 -40.51
C ALA A 885 64.73 -21.83 -39.49
N GLN A 886 63.67 -22.02 -38.70
CA GLN A 886 63.52 -23.16 -37.81
C GLN A 886 63.44 -24.49 -38.60
N ALA A 887 62.71 -24.53 -39.70
CA ALA A 887 62.61 -25.72 -40.55
C ALA A 887 63.96 -26.16 -41.14
N LEU A 888 64.82 -25.22 -41.52
CA LEU A 888 66.20 -25.50 -41.93
C LEU A 888 67.08 -25.98 -40.76
N LYS A 889 66.91 -25.38 -39.56
CA LYS A 889 67.66 -25.76 -38.34
C LYS A 889 67.35 -27.19 -37.89
N HIS A 890 66.10 -27.64 -37.99
CA HIS A 890 65.65 -28.95 -37.52
C HIS A 890 65.61 -30.03 -38.63
N ASP A 891 66.10 -29.74 -39.84
CA ASP A 891 66.09 -30.63 -41.01
C ASP A 891 64.68 -31.17 -41.37
N LEU A 892 63.67 -30.30 -41.33
CA LEU A 892 62.31 -30.66 -41.73
C LEU A 892 62.24 -31.05 -43.21
N ILE A 893 63.05 -30.42 -44.07
CA ILE A 893 63.09 -30.68 -45.51
C ILE A 893 63.59 -32.10 -45.80
N GLY A 894 64.71 -32.51 -45.18
CA GLY A 894 65.24 -33.86 -45.29
C GLY A 894 64.26 -34.90 -44.76
N TYR A 895 63.63 -34.63 -43.61
CA TYR A 895 62.62 -35.49 -43.02
C TYR A 895 61.39 -35.71 -43.94
N VAL A 896 60.81 -34.64 -44.50
CA VAL A 896 59.64 -34.73 -45.39
C VAL A 896 59.97 -35.49 -46.67
N LEU A 897 61.15 -35.26 -47.27
CA LEU A 897 61.58 -35.98 -48.47
C LEU A 897 61.86 -37.47 -48.19
N GLN A 898 62.42 -37.80 -47.02
CA GLN A 898 62.60 -39.19 -46.58
C GLN A 898 61.26 -39.90 -46.35
N LEU A 899 60.27 -39.18 -45.79
CA LEU A 899 58.91 -39.68 -45.60
C LEU A 899 58.19 -39.94 -46.93
N LEU A 900 58.36 -39.06 -47.91
CA LEU A 900 57.83 -39.25 -49.27
C LEU A 900 58.50 -40.45 -49.98
N ARG A 901 59.80 -40.68 -49.74
CA ARG A 901 60.57 -41.83 -50.29
C ARG A 901 60.17 -43.16 -49.67
N ASN A 902 60.07 -43.22 -48.34
CA ASN A 902 59.81 -44.46 -47.60
C ASN A 902 58.36 -44.94 -47.76
N GLY A 903 57.48 -44.06 -48.27
CA GLY A 903 56.05 -44.31 -48.39
C GLY A 903 55.33 -43.93 -47.09
N LEU A 904 54.13 -43.35 -47.26
CA LEU A 904 53.27 -43.01 -46.14
C LEU A 904 52.77 -44.30 -45.42
N PRO A 905 52.62 -44.28 -44.09
CA PRO A 905 52.01 -45.39 -43.35
C PRO A 905 50.64 -45.79 -43.92
N ARG A 906 50.31 -47.09 -43.86
CA ARG A 906 49.00 -47.61 -44.33
C ARG A 906 47.80 -47.04 -43.58
N SER A 907 48.03 -46.45 -42.41
CA SER A 907 47.04 -45.74 -41.59
C SER A 907 46.63 -44.37 -42.16
N VAL A 908 47.34 -43.82 -43.15
CA VAL A 908 46.95 -42.55 -43.77
C VAL A 908 45.71 -42.77 -44.65
N LYS A 909 44.60 -42.08 -44.35
CA LYS A 909 43.33 -42.17 -45.10
C LYS A 909 43.49 -41.76 -46.56
N ASP A 910 44.09 -40.59 -46.79
CA ASP A 910 44.27 -40.00 -48.13
C ASP A 910 45.77 -39.78 -48.44
N PRO A 911 46.49 -40.85 -48.86
CA PRO A 911 47.93 -40.77 -49.09
C PRO A 911 48.27 -39.85 -50.27
N GLY A 912 47.39 -39.74 -51.28
CA GLY A 912 47.58 -38.83 -52.42
C GLY A 912 47.51 -37.36 -52.00
N GLN A 913 46.49 -36.99 -51.24
CA GLN A 913 46.29 -35.63 -50.74
C GLN A 913 47.38 -35.22 -49.75
N THR A 914 47.78 -36.13 -48.86
CA THR A 914 48.88 -35.91 -47.90
C THR A 914 50.20 -35.60 -48.63
N ARG A 915 50.54 -36.38 -49.66
CA ARG A 915 51.73 -36.11 -50.51
C ARG A 915 51.63 -34.73 -51.18
N ALA A 916 50.45 -34.39 -51.69
CA ALA A 916 50.23 -33.10 -52.34
C ALA A 916 50.44 -31.93 -51.37
N TYR A 917 49.91 -31.99 -50.14
CA TYR A 917 50.12 -30.94 -49.15
C TYR A 917 51.58 -30.82 -48.70
N LEU A 918 52.28 -31.95 -48.48
CA LEU A 918 53.70 -31.93 -48.13
C LEU A 918 54.57 -31.30 -49.23
N VAL A 919 54.33 -31.66 -50.50
CA VAL A 919 55.05 -31.05 -51.64
C VAL A 919 54.67 -29.58 -51.80
N ARG A 920 53.40 -29.20 -51.60
CA ARG A 920 52.96 -27.81 -51.62
C ARG A 920 53.61 -26.98 -50.51
N ALA A 921 53.78 -27.55 -49.32
CA ALA A 921 54.49 -26.90 -48.20
C ALA A 921 55.95 -26.61 -48.57
N LEU A 922 56.67 -27.59 -49.15
CA LEU A 922 58.05 -27.39 -49.64
C LEU A 922 58.13 -26.32 -50.74
N LYS A 923 57.19 -26.33 -51.71
CA LYS A 923 57.10 -25.30 -52.75
C LYS A 923 56.77 -23.92 -52.19
N ALA A 924 55.94 -23.83 -51.13
CA ALA A 924 55.64 -22.56 -50.46
C ALA A 924 56.90 -21.97 -49.80
N MET A 925 57.71 -22.81 -49.15
CA MET A 925 59.01 -22.38 -48.57
C MET A 925 59.98 -21.83 -49.63
N GLN A 926 59.93 -22.31 -50.88
CA GLN A 926 60.75 -21.77 -51.98
C GLN A 926 60.35 -20.35 -52.40
N ARG A 927 59.11 -19.93 -52.12
CA ARG A 927 58.61 -18.58 -52.46
C ARG A 927 59.08 -17.50 -51.47
N SER A 928 59.68 -17.89 -50.34
CA SER A 928 60.19 -16.93 -49.36
C SER A 928 61.29 -16.05 -49.97
N PRO A 929 61.20 -14.70 -49.83
CA PRO A 929 62.19 -13.78 -50.38
C PRO A 929 63.55 -13.89 -49.67
N THR A 930 63.59 -14.34 -48.41
CA THR A 930 64.80 -14.35 -47.58
C THR A 930 65.52 -15.70 -47.62
N TYR A 931 64.78 -16.80 -47.54
CA TYR A 931 65.34 -18.15 -47.41
C TYR A 931 65.09 -19.05 -48.63
N GLY A 932 64.29 -18.61 -49.61
CA GLY A 932 63.90 -19.41 -50.78
C GLY A 932 65.08 -19.98 -51.59
N ASN A 933 66.18 -19.22 -51.73
CA ASN A 933 67.40 -19.69 -52.41
C ASN A 933 68.10 -20.83 -51.64
N LYS A 934 68.16 -20.74 -50.29
CA LYS A 934 68.75 -21.78 -49.44
C LYS A 934 67.88 -23.04 -49.41
N VAL A 935 66.55 -22.86 -49.31
CA VAL A 935 65.59 -23.97 -49.40
C VAL A 935 65.71 -24.69 -50.75
N THR A 936 65.83 -23.95 -51.85
CA THR A 936 65.99 -24.52 -53.19
C THR A 936 67.30 -25.29 -53.33
N GLN A 937 68.41 -24.76 -52.79
CA GLN A 937 69.68 -25.48 -52.75
C GLN A 937 69.60 -26.78 -51.94
N CYS A 938 68.92 -26.78 -50.79
CA CYS A 938 68.68 -28.00 -50.00
C CYS A 938 67.79 -29.02 -50.73
N LEU A 939 66.75 -28.56 -51.43
CA LEU A 939 65.86 -29.43 -52.21
C LEU A 939 66.57 -30.05 -53.42
N GLU A 940 67.37 -29.29 -54.16
CA GLU A 940 68.14 -29.76 -55.32
C GLU A 940 69.29 -30.70 -54.94
N ALA A 941 69.83 -30.56 -53.72
CA ALA A 941 70.82 -31.50 -53.18
C ALA A 941 70.25 -32.90 -52.93
N HIS A 942 68.92 -33.05 -52.83
CA HIS A 942 68.27 -34.34 -52.66
C HIS A 942 67.86 -34.97 -54.01
N PRO A 943 68.29 -36.22 -54.29
CA PRO A 943 68.08 -36.85 -55.61
C PRO A 943 66.61 -37.08 -55.97
N ASN A 944 65.73 -37.16 -54.97
CA ASN A 944 64.32 -37.53 -55.14
C ASN A 944 63.40 -36.32 -55.38
N TRP A 945 63.91 -35.08 -55.25
CA TRP A 945 63.10 -33.89 -55.47
C TRP A 945 62.68 -33.71 -56.93
N ALA A 946 63.52 -34.15 -57.87
CA ALA A 946 63.26 -34.09 -59.31
C ALA A 946 61.93 -34.75 -59.71
N ASP A 947 61.55 -35.84 -59.02
CA ASP A 947 60.31 -36.57 -59.28
C ASP A 947 59.05 -35.76 -58.93
N TYR A 948 59.14 -34.83 -57.97
CA TYR A 948 58.01 -34.04 -57.44
C TYR A 948 57.98 -32.59 -57.91
N ARG A 949 59.12 -32.08 -58.42
CA ARG A 949 59.29 -30.68 -58.86
C ARG A 949 58.25 -30.26 -59.88
N ASP A 950 58.10 -31.06 -60.94
CA ASP A 950 57.33 -30.70 -62.15
C ASP A 950 55.89 -31.27 -62.16
N GLN A 951 55.46 -31.95 -61.08
CA GLN A 951 54.12 -32.51 -60.98
C GLN A 951 53.05 -31.45 -60.68
N GLY A 952 51.98 -31.42 -61.49
CA GLY A 952 50.78 -30.62 -61.25
C GLY A 952 49.82 -31.33 -60.29
N HIS A 953 49.71 -30.84 -59.05
CA HIS A 953 49.01 -31.56 -57.96
C HIS A 953 47.47 -31.38 -57.95
N ALA A 954 46.88 -30.80 -59.00
CA ALA A 954 45.42 -30.64 -59.13
C ALA A 954 44.66 -31.97 -59.25
N LEU A 955 45.32 -33.03 -59.73
CA LEU A 955 44.76 -34.38 -59.90
C LEU A 955 44.64 -35.19 -58.60
N PHE A 956 45.20 -34.72 -57.48
CA PHE A 956 45.21 -35.44 -56.20
C PHE A 956 44.34 -34.80 -55.11
N LEU A 957 43.62 -33.72 -55.43
CA LEU A 957 42.65 -33.08 -54.55
C LEU A 957 41.27 -33.66 -54.85
N SER A 958 40.67 -34.38 -53.91
CA SER A 958 39.32 -34.96 -54.01
C SER A 958 38.18 -33.92 -54.04
N ASN A 959 38.49 -32.62 -53.95
CA ASN A 959 37.53 -31.51 -53.96
C ASN A 959 37.75 -30.55 -55.14
N VAL A 960 37.65 -31.04 -56.38
CA VAL A 960 37.46 -30.19 -57.57
C VAL A 960 35.98 -30.25 -57.97
N PRO A 961 35.25 -29.12 -58.07
CA PRO A 961 33.89 -29.10 -58.62
C PRO A 961 33.89 -29.67 -60.04
N GLN A 962 32.94 -30.56 -60.36
CA GLN A 962 32.79 -31.29 -61.64
C GLN A 962 32.50 -30.41 -62.90
N ALA A 963 32.97 -29.17 -62.96
CA ALA A 963 32.73 -28.26 -64.08
C ALA A 963 33.94 -28.09 -65.04
N ALA A 964 35.11 -28.66 -64.76
CA ALA A 964 36.35 -28.38 -65.51
C ALA A 964 37.00 -29.60 -66.22
N THR A 965 36.24 -30.65 -66.50
CA THR A 965 36.68 -31.78 -67.36
C THR A 965 35.61 -32.10 -68.40
N ALA A 966 35.39 -31.18 -69.35
CA ALA A 966 34.59 -31.45 -70.54
C ALA A 966 35.01 -30.54 -71.72
N TYR A 967 36.21 -30.78 -72.26
CA TYR A 967 36.54 -30.36 -73.62
C TYR A 967 37.37 -31.44 -74.29
N LEU A 968 36.71 -32.50 -74.79
CA LEU A 968 37.07 -33.14 -76.06
C LEU A 968 35.83 -33.85 -76.64
N THR A 969 35.43 -33.38 -77.82
CA THR A 969 34.60 -34.01 -78.87
C THR A 969 33.07 -34.09 -78.71
N ALA A 970 32.41 -33.45 -79.68
CA ALA A 970 30.97 -33.29 -79.85
C ALA A 970 30.34 -34.40 -80.73
N GLY A 971 29.03 -34.64 -80.56
CA GLY A 971 28.17 -35.26 -81.59
C GLY A 971 26.84 -35.81 -81.04
N PRO A 972 25.68 -35.64 -81.72
CA PRO A 972 24.40 -35.32 -81.06
C PRO A 972 23.25 -36.31 -81.33
N SER A 973 22.33 -36.47 -80.36
CA SER A 973 20.95 -36.89 -80.66
C SER A 973 19.98 -36.70 -79.47
N ALA A 974 18.87 -36.03 -79.78
CA ALA A 974 17.48 -36.05 -79.25
C ALA A 974 17.24 -36.59 -77.82
N GLY A 975 16.45 -35.97 -76.92
CA GLY A 975 15.27 -35.13 -77.11
C GLY A 975 14.07 -35.76 -76.37
N SER A 976 13.39 -34.97 -75.54
CA SER A 976 11.99 -35.12 -75.08
C SER A 976 11.65 -35.80 -73.73
N LEU A 977 11.35 -34.92 -72.76
CA LEU A 977 10.16 -34.82 -71.87
C LEU A 977 9.80 -35.92 -70.84
N HIS A 978 9.88 -35.47 -69.58
CA HIS A 978 8.99 -35.64 -68.41
C HIS A 978 9.06 -36.87 -67.47
N SER A 979 9.47 -36.52 -66.23
CA SER A 979 8.87 -36.84 -64.93
C SER A 979 9.47 -37.99 -64.10
N GLY A 980 10.00 -37.62 -62.93
CA GLY A 980 10.45 -38.51 -61.87
C GLY A 980 11.51 -37.86 -60.99
N TYR A 981 11.06 -37.13 -59.96
CA TYR A 981 11.87 -36.56 -58.86
C TYR A 981 12.96 -37.52 -58.35
N LEU A 982 14.15 -36.99 -58.05
CA LEU A 982 14.90 -37.25 -56.81
C LEU A 982 16.06 -36.24 -56.65
N THR A 983 16.25 -35.81 -55.41
CA THR A 983 16.96 -34.64 -54.89
C THR A 983 18.44 -34.88 -54.57
N ALA A 984 19.31 -33.88 -54.81
CA ALA A 984 20.44 -33.42 -53.96
C ALA A 984 21.34 -32.48 -54.81
N ALA A 985 21.26 -31.17 -54.61
CA ALA A 985 22.06 -30.37 -53.67
C ALA A 985 23.34 -29.82 -54.32
N SER A 986 23.30 -28.52 -54.62
CA SER A 986 24.50 -27.67 -54.75
C SER A 986 24.32 -26.46 -53.84
N VAL A 987 25.38 -26.15 -53.10
CA VAL A 987 25.66 -24.88 -52.42
C VAL A 987 27.01 -24.45 -53.02
N ILE A 988 27.20 -23.19 -53.39
CA ILE A 988 28.01 -22.23 -52.62
C ILE A 988 27.74 -20.79 -53.10
N HIS A 989 27.41 -19.95 -52.10
CA HIS A 989 27.71 -18.54 -51.81
C HIS A 989 27.87 -17.46 -52.91
N HIS A 990 27.19 -16.32 -52.71
CA HIS A 990 27.76 -15.08 -52.12
C HIS A 990 26.62 -14.06 -51.84
N GLU A 991 26.44 -13.62 -50.58
CA GLU A 991 26.69 -12.25 -50.03
C GLU A 991 25.69 -11.14 -50.41
N HIS A 992 24.87 -10.70 -49.44
CA HIS A 992 24.94 -9.38 -48.77
C HIS A 992 23.63 -9.00 -48.02
N SER A 993 23.78 -8.59 -46.75
CA SER A 993 23.08 -7.50 -46.03
C SER A 993 21.55 -7.51 -45.83
N PHE A 994 21.10 -7.51 -44.56
CA PHE A 994 20.26 -6.47 -43.88
C PHE A 994 19.36 -7.02 -42.76
N ALA A 995 19.31 -6.24 -41.67
CA ALA A 995 18.18 -5.88 -40.79
C ALA A 995 17.17 -6.93 -40.27
N GLY A 996 16.77 -6.76 -39.00
CA GLY A 996 15.73 -7.54 -38.33
C GLY A 996 14.32 -7.41 -38.95
N PRO A 997 13.36 -8.22 -38.46
CA PRO A 997 12.04 -8.37 -39.10
C PRO A 997 11.09 -7.19 -38.82
N PRO A 998 10.15 -6.88 -39.74
CA PRO A 998 9.09 -5.89 -39.52
C PRO A 998 7.90 -6.48 -38.74
N PRO A 999 6.99 -5.64 -38.19
CA PRO A 999 5.79 -6.09 -37.48
C PRO A 999 4.68 -6.57 -38.45
N LEU A 1000 3.74 -7.36 -37.92
CA LEU A 1000 2.61 -7.98 -38.62
C LEU A 1000 1.56 -6.93 -39.11
N PRO A 1001 0.76 -7.24 -40.16
CA PRO A 1001 -0.23 -6.32 -40.72
C PRO A 1001 -1.52 -6.22 -39.90
N ILE A 1002 -2.03 -4.99 -39.76
CA ILE A 1002 -3.34 -4.62 -39.21
C ILE A 1002 -4.44 -4.82 -40.28
N PRO A 1003 -5.63 -5.35 -39.95
CA PRO A 1003 -6.74 -5.49 -40.90
C PRO A 1003 -7.37 -4.14 -41.29
N PRO A 1004 -8.01 -4.01 -42.47
CA PRO A 1004 -8.60 -2.75 -42.93
C PRO A 1004 -9.86 -2.36 -42.14
N PRO A 1005 -10.14 -1.05 -41.98
CA PRO A 1005 -11.33 -0.56 -41.27
C PRO A 1005 -12.62 -0.74 -42.10
N PRO A 1006 -13.80 -0.86 -41.44
CA PRO A 1006 -15.09 -0.99 -42.11
C PRO A 1006 -15.56 0.32 -42.78
N PRO A 1007 -16.45 0.25 -43.79
CA PRO A 1007 -16.96 1.43 -44.49
C PRO A 1007 -17.92 2.27 -43.61
N PRO A 1008 -18.01 3.59 -43.87
CA PRO A 1008 -18.83 4.51 -43.08
C PRO A 1008 -20.35 4.30 -43.28
N PRO A 1009 -21.18 4.59 -42.26
CA PRO A 1009 -22.63 4.48 -42.36
C PRO A 1009 -23.24 5.59 -43.25
N PRO A 1010 -24.42 5.35 -43.86
CA PRO A 1010 -25.12 6.37 -44.64
C PRO A 1010 -25.65 7.51 -43.74
N PRO A 1011 -25.84 8.72 -44.31
CA PRO A 1011 -26.31 9.89 -43.56
C PRO A 1011 -27.77 9.72 -43.09
N PRO A 1012 -28.13 10.27 -41.92
CA PRO A 1012 -29.40 9.98 -41.27
C PRO A 1012 -30.59 10.69 -41.94
N SER A 1013 -31.68 9.93 -42.12
CA SER A 1013 -33.07 10.41 -42.19
C SER A 1013 -33.66 10.59 -40.80
#